data_AF-Q93534-F1
#
_entry.id   AF-Q93534-F1
#
_cell.length_a   1.000
_cell.length_b   1.000
_cell.length_c   1.000
_cell.angle_alpha   90.00
_cell.angle_beta   90.00
_cell.angle_gamma   90.00
#
_symmetry.space_group_name_H-M   'P 1'
#
loop_
_entity.id
_entity.type
_entity.pdbx_description
1 polymer ?
#
loop_
_entity_poly.entity_id
_entity_poly.type
_entity_poly.pdbx_seq_one_letter_code
_entity_poly.pdbx_strand_id
1 'polypeptide(L)'
;MGETGPTNNTSFSSLDDNWETDVNVLSSELGDLDTEGNDKSDWMRLLGVSMKPNPLDDWDQLYNLNNQCALRNDCRKLANGLKNKRSVPELESFLTLYCKKRGMDYIKDIGWLTILEKILLLNVPAAHEFNVFFAFTTKYIPKDTRPDAQIFDLFRLLLQYHDPQISNHLESLHCSPSMYTKNWFATLFSSSMSTESCHELWKLYIEQGDPFLVFHLAIVFLINAKDEILQVKRDEKEKAVQILENMAAQLSVEDVPDFFQLALHYSDKTPECIRKDFHYIIFGANFDEEVKEIQMNKMLCLPIPAIDLTSHDEISSGSVNFFIVDTRSNTDFDSGHFVSSFNLDCVAIVDEPEKFEIALNSLECYKTSRRDEDHYLILGYGSDEEDNYMNMLIAMFIQKGKLHVSFVQGGYKKLHDCIGQHNRWELIAMHSEDRCELCSSEKASPKWGFFSKMKSAVSNTSSRMKERVEAVVFPIGEEKKLDDKHADSKQRHGKRYRQQSVFTIDENSDDEMAAGAAVDENPKEEILLSKEFTETFECQEVFRDGSINGHIALTRTHIYVLHDVPGKQGYVTTEARHALSTVVAVTSRRSVPEMLTFKLGYEMNGSSKITAVHKLYVPKAGECAKAVKLAIYALRPLPDA
;
A
#
# COMPACT_ATOMS: atom_id res chain seq x y z
N MET A 1 -29.01 18.15 72.45
CA MET A 1 -27.76 18.61 73.10
C MET A 1 -26.77 18.86 71.97
N GLY A 2 -26.49 20.14 71.67
CA GLY A 2 -25.53 20.72 70.71
C GLY A 2 -25.55 20.18 69.26
N GLU A 3 -25.68 20.92 68.16
CA GLU A 3 -25.64 22.34 67.78
C GLU A 3 -26.48 22.44 66.47
N THR A 4 -27.56 23.24 66.40
CA THR A 4 -27.67 24.54 65.69
C THR A 4 -26.94 24.60 64.34
N GLY A 5 -27.52 24.93 63.18
CA GLY A 5 -28.78 25.55 62.78
C GLY A 5 -28.71 25.86 61.25
N PRO A 6 -29.81 26.25 60.59
CA PRO A 6 -30.11 25.78 59.23
C PRO A 6 -30.45 26.87 58.16
N THR A 7 -30.85 26.40 56.97
CA THR A 7 -31.75 27.02 55.95
C THR A 7 -31.29 28.25 55.14
N ASN A 8 -31.26 28.15 53.79
CA ASN A 8 -32.37 28.59 52.92
C ASN A 8 -32.07 28.44 51.41
N ASN A 9 -33.10 27.97 50.69
CA ASN A 9 -33.22 27.94 49.22
C ASN A 9 -33.35 29.35 48.64
N THR A 10 -32.87 29.58 47.41
CA THR A 10 -33.63 30.18 46.29
C THR A 10 -32.80 30.19 44.99
N SER A 11 -33.53 30.23 43.88
CA SER A 11 -33.23 29.79 42.53
C SER A 11 -32.85 30.89 41.52
N PHE A 12 -32.33 30.44 40.37
CA PHE A 12 -32.51 30.95 38.99
C PHE A 12 -31.56 32.04 38.42
N SER A 13 -31.33 31.92 37.09
CA SER A 13 -30.81 32.90 36.11
C SER A 13 -29.28 32.89 35.89
N SER A 14 -28.77 32.15 34.88
CA SER A 14 -28.50 32.55 33.47
C SER A 14 -27.39 33.59 33.31
N LEU A 15 -26.32 33.24 32.57
CA LEU A 15 -25.34 34.08 31.84
C LEU A 15 -24.17 33.12 31.50
N ASP A 16 -24.13 32.55 30.29
CA ASP A 16 -23.52 33.08 29.06
C ASP A 16 -21.97 33.03 29.06
N ASP A 17 -21.49 32.23 28.11
CA ASP A 17 -20.32 32.39 27.24
C ASP A 17 -18.86 32.22 27.73
N ASN A 18 -18.12 31.52 26.86
CA ASN A 18 -16.67 31.27 26.78
C ASN A 18 -16.04 30.16 27.65
N TRP A 19 -16.17 28.92 27.20
CA TRP A 19 -15.27 27.81 27.60
C TRP A 19 -14.23 27.45 26.54
N GLU A 20 -14.27 28.04 25.34
CA GLU A 20 -13.31 27.76 24.25
C GLU A 20 -12.00 28.55 24.35
N THR A 21 -11.88 29.50 25.28
CA THR A 21 -10.67 30.34 25.43
C THR A 21 -9.70 29.85 26.51
N ASP A 22 -10.19 29.14 27.53
CA ASP A 22 -9.33 28.66 28.63
C ASP A 22 -8.60 27.34 28.31
N VAL A 23 -9.04 26.60 27.28
CA VAL A 23 -8.40 25.34 26.87
C VAL A 23 -7.14 25.57 26.00
N ASN A 24 -7.03 26.75 25.38
CA ASN A 24 -5.87 27.11 24.54
C ASN A 24 -4.74 27.83 25.31
N VAL A 25 -5.01 28.38 26.49
CA VAL A 25 -3.98 29.05 27.32
C VAL A 25 -3.28 28.02 28.23
N LEU A 26 -3.99 26.99 28.69
CA LEU A 26 -3.38 25.89 29.45
C LEU A 26 -2.56 24.93 28.58
N SER A 27 -2.87 24.81 27.28
CA SER A 27 -2.09 24.00 26.35
C SER A 27 -0.83 24.69 25.83
N SER A 28 -0.74 26.03 25.92
CA SER A 28 0.49 26.76 25.60
C SER A 28 1.47 26.88 26.77
N GLU A 29 1.00 26.81 28.03
CA GLU A 29 1.86 26.89 29.22
C GLU A 29 2.29 25.52 29.79
N LEU A 30 1.73 24.42 29.28
CA LEU A 30 2.18 23.04 29.56
C LEU A 30 3.24 22.51 28.56
N GLY A 31 3.64 23.34 27.58
CA GLY A 31 4.58 22.96 26.51
C GLY A 31 6.07 23.07 26.85
N ASP A 32 6.43 23.69 27.99
CA ASP A 32 7.82 24.11 28.27
C ASP A 32 8.47 23.42 29.50
N LEU A 33 7.88 22.34 30.02
CA LEU A 33 8.43 21.60 31.17
C LEU A 33 8.31 20.07 30.92
N ASP A 34 9.45 19.36 30.94
CA ASP A 34 9.66 17.90 30.80
C ASP A 34 9.78 17.28 29.39
N THR A 35 10.62 17.86 28.52
CA THR A 35 10.92 17.31 27.18
C THR A 35 11.83 16.07 27.15
N GLU A 36 12.61 15.76 28.19
CA GLU A 36 13.54 14.60 28.16
C GLU A 36 12.91 13.26 28.60
N GLY A 37 11.75 13.29 29.27
CA GLY A 37 11.08 12.09 29.78
C GLY A 37 10.01 11.53 28.83
N ASN A 38 9.37 12.38 28.04
CA ASN A 38 8.17 12.04 27.27
C ASN A 38 8.48 11.24 25.99
N ASP A 39 9.67 11.45 25.42
CA ASP A 39 10.06 10.87 24.12
C ASP A 39 10.18 9.33 24.15
N LYS A 40 10.49 8.75 25.32
CA LYS A 40 10.65 7.28 25.47
C LYS A 40 9.30 6.55 25.50
N SER A 41 8.24 7.20 26.01
CA SER A 41 6.88 6.66 26.01
C SER A 41 6.21 6.69 24.64
N ASP A 42 6.68 7.56 23.75
CA ASP A 42 6.03 7.78 22.47
C ASP A 42 6.14 6.58 21.54
N TRP A 43 7.29 5.93 21.48
CA TRP A 43 7.48 4.72 20.66
C TRP A 43 6.50 3.59 20.99
N MET A 44 6.28 3.34 22.29
CA MET A 44 5.37 2.30 22.75
C MET A 44 3.92 2.63 22.37
N ARG A 45 3.55 3.90 22.51
CA ARG A 45 2.23 4.41 22.16
C ARG A 45 1.98 4.35 20.66
N LEU A 46 2.90 4.89 19.86
CA LEU A 46 2.79 4.94 18.40
C LEU A 46 2.76 3.54 17.77
N LEU A 47 3.54 2.60 18.30
CA LEU A 47 3.54 1.21 17.83
C LEU A 47 2.35 0.39 18.37
N GLY A 48 1.62 0.90 19.37
CA GLY A 48 0.47 0.22 19.99
C GLY A 48 0.87 -0.97 20.86
N VAL A 49 1.95 -0.82 21.64
CA VAL A 49 2.56 -1.90 22.43
C VAL A 49 2.70 -1.62 23.94
N SER A 50 2.24 -0.46 24.42
CA SER A 50 2.40 -0.06 25.83
C SER A 50 1.82 -1.05 26.84
N MET A 51 0.78 -1.80 26.46
CA MET A 51 0.08 -2.74 27.34
C MET A 51 0.35 -4.22 27.02
N LYS A 52 1.29 -4.50 26.10
CA LYS A 52 1.59 -5.89 25.73
C LYS A 52 2.54 -6.53 26.75
N PRO A 53 2.20 -7.73 27.28
CA PRO A 53 3.12 -8.46 28.14
C PRO A 53 4.40 -8.81 27.36
N ASN A 54 5.51 -8.97 28.08
CA ASN A 54 6.77 -9.35 27.48
C ASN A 54 6.72 -10.84 27.09
N PRO A 55 6.76 -11.20 25.79
CA PRO A 55 6.64 -12.61 25.39
C PRO A 55 7.83 -13.49 25.81
N LEU A 56 8.93 -12.88 26.24
CA LEU A 56 10.10 -13.59 26.75
C LEU A 56 9.88 -14.18 28.16
N ASP A 57 8.92 -13.66 28.92
CA ASP A 57 8.66 -14.12 30.30
C ASP A 57 8.11 -15.56 30.31
N ASP A 58 7.34 -15.93 29.28
CA ASP A 58 6.70 -17.25 29.13
C ASP A 58 7.41 -18.15 28.09
N TRP A 59 8.61 -17.79 27.65
CA TRP A 59 9.29 -18.49 26.55
C TRP A 59 10.01 -19.78 27.00
N ASP A 60 9.86 -20.84 26.20
CA ASP A 60 10.37 -22.20 26.43
C ASP A 60 11.90 -22.38 26.48
N GLN A 61 12.67 -21.34 26.13
CA GLN A 61 14.14 -21.38 25.99
C GLN A 61 14.69 -22.46 25.03
N LEU A 62 13.87 -22.92 24.08
CA LEU A 62 14.28 -23.92 23.09
C LEU A 62 14.96 -23.24 21.89
N TYR A 63 16.26 -23.51 21.73
CA TYR A 63 17.10 -23.04 20.62
C TYR A 63 17.17 -24.08 19.49
N ASN A 64 16.11 -24.16 18.70
CA ASN A 64 15.91 -25.24 17.72
C ASN A 64 15.57 -24.76 16.31
N LEU A 65 16.02 -23.55 15.93
CA LEU A 65 16.01 -23.13 14.53
C LEU A 65 17.04 -23.94 13.71
N ASN A 66 16.84 -24.13 12.40
CA ASN A 66 17.82 -24.83 11.57
C ASN A 66 19.13 -24.03 11.47
N ASN A 67 19.05 -22.69 11.45
CA ASN A 67 20.21 -21.80 11.37
C ASN A 67 20.64 -21.21 12.73
N GLN A 68 20.39 -21.91 13.83
CA GLN A 68 20.68 -21.43 15.19
C GLN A 68 22.16 -21.07 15.42
N CYS A 69 23.10 -21.84 14.85
CA CYS A 69 24.53 -21.55 14.95
C CYS A 69 24.92 -20.25 14.25
N ALA A 70 24.31 -19.96 13.10
CA ALA A 70 24.53 -18.71 12.38
C ALA A 70 23.99 -17.53 13.20
N LEU A 71 22.77 -17.65 13.73
CA LEU A 71 22.17 -16.66 14.62
C LEU A 71 23.08 -16.35 15.81
N ARG A 72 23.55 -17.38 16.53
CA ARG A 72 24.46 -17.23 17.68
C ARG A 72 25.74 -16.48 17.32
N ASN A 73 26.30 -16.74 16.14
CA ASN A 73 27.53 -16.08 15.69
C ASN A 73 27.30 -14.59 15.42
N ASP A 74 26.16 -14.22 14.84
CA ASP A 74 25.85 -12.82 14.60
C ASP A 74 25.42 -12.10 15.89
N CYS A 75 24.70 -12.76 16.80
CA CYS A 75 24.45 -12.25 18.16
C CYS A 75 25.75 -11.94 18.92
N ARG A 76 26.82 -12.72 18.71
CA ARG A 76 28.14 -12.43 19.29
C ARG A 76 28.74 -11.14 18.75
N LYS A 77 28.58 -10.86 17.44
CA LYS A 77 29.04 -9.60 16.85
C LYS A 77 28.25 -8.42 17.42
N LEU A 78 26.93 -8.56 17.52
CA LEU A 78 26.05 -7.54 18.11
C LEU A 78 26.39 -7.27 19.58
N ALA A 79 26.58 -8.31 20.40
CA ALA A 79 26.99 -8.16 21.79
C ALA A 79 28.31 -7.37 21.93
N ASN A 80 29.29 -7.66 21.06
CA ASN A 80 30.55 -6.91 21.01
C ASN A 80 30.33 -5.44 20.62
N GLY A 81 29.50 -5.16 19.61
CA GLY A 81 29.14 -3.79 19.19
C GLY A 81 28.45 -2.99 20.30
N LEU A 82 27.57 -3.65 21.06
CA LEU A 82 26.91 -3.10 22.24
C LEU A 82 27.78 -3.07 23.51
N LYS A 83 29.10 -3.29 23.39
CA LYS A 83 30.07 -3.31 24.50
C LYS A 83 29.65 -4.26 25.64
N ASN A 84 29.06 -5.40 25.29
CA ASN A 84 28.56 -6.43 26.21
C ASN A 84 27.53 -5.95 27.24
N LYS A 85 26.81 -4.85 26.95
CA LYS A 85 25.63 -4.45 27.74
C LYS A 85 24.50 -5.49 27.69
N ARG A 86 24.49 -6.31 26.63
CA ARG A 86 23.58 -7.45 26.43
C ARG A 86 24.40 -8.72 26.23
N SER A 87 23.97 -9.82 26.83
CA SER A 87 24.67 -11.10 26.69
C SER A 87 24.29 -11.81 25.39
N VAL A 88 25.17 -12.67 24.88
CA VAL A 88 24.86 -13.48 23.67
C VAL A 88 23.61 -14.33 23.87
N PRO A 89 23.41 -15.02 25.02
CA PRO A 89 22.17 -15.76 25.26
C PRO A 89 20.92 -14.89 25.26
N GLU A 90 20.96 -13.67 25.80
CA GLU A 90 19.80 -12.73 25.76
C GLU A 90 19.40 -12.40 24.32
N LEU A 91 20.37 -12.03 23.48
CA LEU A 91 20.12 -11.68 22.07
C LEU A 91 19.67 -12.89 21.25
N GLU A 92 20.29 -14.05 21.48
CA GLU A 92 19.91 -15.32 20.85
C GLU A 92 18.47 -15.72 21.23
N SER A 93 18.10 -15.58 22.50
CA SER A 93 16.75 -15.83 23.01
C SER A 93 15.71 -14.97 22.31
N PHE A 94 15.99 -13.67 22.26
CA PHE A 94 15.14 -12.67 21.64
C PHE A 94 14.83 -13.02 20.18
N LEU A 95 15.87 -13.25 19.38
CA LEU A 95 15.69 -13.50 17.95
C LEU A 95 15.18 -14.92 17.66
N THR A 96 15.53 -15.92 18.46
CA THR A 96 14.93 -17.25 18.34
C THR A 96 13.42 -17.21 18.56
N LEU A 97 12.96 -16.52 19.61
CA LEU A 97 11.53 -16.34 19.87
C LEU A 97 10.85 -15.56 18.73
N TYR A 98 11.51 -14.52 18.22
CA TYR A 98 11.00 -13.75 17.08
C TYR A 98 10.82 -14.61 15.84
N CYS A 99 11.83 -15.38 15.43
CA CYS A 99 11.77 -16.32 14.31
C CYS A 99 10.61 -17.32 14.47
N LYS A 100 10.49 -17.93 15.66
CA LYS A 100 9.39 -18.86 15.99
C LYS A 100 8.02 -18.22 15.84
N LYS A 101 7.84 -16.98 16.34
CA LYS A 101 6.58 -16.25 16.22
C LYS A 101 6.27 -15.81 14.78
N ARG A 102 7.28 -15.57 13.95
CA ARG A 102 7.15 -15.29 12.51
C ARG A 102 6.92 -16.56 11.67
N GLY A 103 7.11 -17.75 12.24
CA GLY A 103 6.96 -19.02 11.54
C GLY A 103 8.07 -19.28 10.51
N MET A 104 9.27 -18.72 10.72
CA MET A 104 10.38 -18.83 9.77
C MET A 104 11.71 -19.07 10.47
N ASP A 105 12.72 -19.50 9.70
CA ASP A 105 14.09 -19.66 10.19
C ASP A 105 14.88 -18.34 10.15
N TYR A 106 16.00 -18.29 10.85
CA TYR A 106 16.93 -17.19 10.75
C TYR A 106 17.61 -17.20 9.37
N ILE A 107 17.55 -16.06 8.68
CA ILE A 107 18.25 -15.83 7.41
C ILE A 107 19.40 -14.87 7.70
N LYS A 108 20.61 -15.30 7.37
CA LYS A 108 21.81 -14.48 7.56
C LYS A 108 21.72 -13.21 6.69
N ASP A 109 22.21 -12.10 7.23
CA ASP A 109 22.29 -10.80 6.54
C ASP A 109 20.91 -10.22 6.12
N ILE A 110 19.82 -10.64 6.78
CA ILE A 110 18.46 -10.10 6.57
C ILE A 110 18.24 -8.70 7.17
N GLY A 111 19.18 -8.21 7.99
CA GLY A 111 19.12 -6.85 8.56
C GLY A 111 18.48 -6.72 9.94
N TRP A 112 17.84 -7.78 10.46
CA TRP A 112 17.17 -7.75 11.77
C TRP A 112 18.07 -7.40 12.95
N LEU A 113 19.32 -7.84 12.93
CA LEU A 113 20.26 -7.54 14.02
C LEU A 113 20.67 -6.07 14.03
N THR A 114 20.77 -5.45 12.85
CA THR A 114 21.02 -4.01 12.70
C THR A 114 19.86 -3.19 13.24
N ILE A 115 18.62 -3.60 12.92
CA ILE A 115 17.41 -2.98 13.47
C ILE A 115 17.38 -3.14 15.00
N LEU A 116 17.67 -4.34 15.50
CA LEU A 116 17.69 -4.62 16.93
C LEU A 116 18.72 -3.77 17.65
N GLU A 117 19.92 -3.60 17.09
CA GLU A 117 20.94 -2.72 17.64
C GLU A 117 20.41 -1.30 17.86
N LYS A 118 19.80 -0.70 16.83
CA LYS A 118 19.25 0.66 16.95
C LYS A 118 18.09 0.74 17.93
N ILE A 119 17.23 -0.26 17.99
CA ILE A 119 16.13 -0.31 18.98
C ILE A 119 16.67 -0.39 20.40
N LEU A 120 17.68 -1.23 20.65
CA LEU A 120 18.32 -1.33 21.97
C LEU A 120 19.00 -0.01 22.39
N LEU A 121 19.47 0.79 21.42
CA LEU A 121 20.06 2.10 21.66
C LEU A 121 19.03 3.21 21.92
N LEU A 122 17.72 3.01 21.61
CA LEU A 122 16.65 3.93 22.00
C LEU A 122 16.44 3.96 23.52
N ASN A 123 16.91 2.93 24.25
CA ASN A 123 16.71 2.76 25.69
C ASN A 123 15.23 2.73 26.10
N VAL A 124 14.37 2.10 25.29
CA VAL A 124 13.00 1.73 25.71
C VAL A 124 13.08 0.74 26.88
N PRO A 125 12.07 0.69 27.78
CA PRO A 125 12.10 -0.25 28.89
C PRO A 125 12.18 -1.70 28.39
N ALA A 126 13.03 -2.52 29.02
CA ALA A 126 13.35 -3.88 28.57
C ALA A 126 12.11 -4.77 28.37
N ALA A 127 11.07 -4.58 29.19
CA ALA A 127 9.79 -5.30 29.08
C ALA A 127 9.06 -5.07 27.74
N HIS A 128 9.35 -3.99 27.03
CA HIS A 128 8.71 -3.62 25.77
C HIS A 128 9.59 -3.80 24.55
N GLU A 129 10.90 -4.03 24.69
CA GLU A 129 11.86 -4.15 23.58
C GLU A 129 11.41 -5.18 22.54
N PHE A 130 10.95 -6.36 22.98
CA PHE A 130 10.46 -7.40 22.08
C PHE A 130 9.23 -6.96 21.29
N ASN A 131 8.27 -6.31 21.97
CA ASN A 131 7.03 -5.88 21.34
C ASN A 131 7.26 -4.70 20.38
N VAL A 132 8.14 -3.76 20.73
CA VAL A 132 8.59 -2.66 19.86
C VAL A 132 9.25 -3.23 18.61
N PHE A 133 10.23 -4.13 18.77
CA PHE A 133 10.91 -4.79 17.65
C PHE A 133 9.93 -5.55 16.75
N PHE A 134 9.03 -6.35 17.35
CA PHE A 134 8.05 -7.12 16.60
C PHE A 134 7.09 -6.22 15.83
N ALA A 135 6.55 -5.18 16.46
CA ALA A 135 5.63 -4.24 15.82
C ALA A 135 6.32 -3.46 14.68
N PHE A 136 7.53 -2.96 14.92
CA PHE A 136 8.30 -2.21 13.94
C PHE A 136 8.61 -3.05 12.69
N THR A 137 9.16 -4.25 12.89
CA THR A 137 9.55 -5.16 11.80
C THR A 137 8.38 -5.77 11.04
N THR A 138 7.19 -5.86 11.64
CA THR A 138 6.00 -6.39 10.94
C THR A 138 5.19 -5.30 10.23
N LYS A 139 5.25 -4.05 10.71
CA LYS A 139 4.54 -2.92 10.13
C LYS A 139 5.33 -2.22 9.04
N TYR A 140 6.63 -1.95 9.27
CA TYR A 140 7.40 -1.02 8.43
C TYR A 140 8.53 -1.66 7.64
N ILE A 141 8.94 -2.88 7.97
CA ILE A 141 9.98 -3.58 7.23
C ILE A 141 9.31 -4.50 6.20
N PRO A 142 9.67 -4.38 4.91
CA PRO A 142 9.20 -5.30 3.87
C PRO A 142 9.48 -6.75 4.23
N LYS A 143 8.57 -7.65 3.86
CA LYS A 143 8.70 -9.09 4.11
C LYS A 143 9.92 -9.65 3.41
N ASP A 144 10.04 -9.37 2.11
CA ASP A 144 11.09 -9.92 1.25
C ASP A 144 11.95 -8.82 0.64
N THR A 145 13.26 -8.96 0.80
CA THR A 145 14.29 -8.06 0.26
C THR A 145 15.39 -8.85 -0.47
N ARG A 146 15.07 -10.06 -0.96
CA ARG A 146 15.93 -10.79 -1.90
C ARG A 146 16.06 -10.01 -3.22
N PRO A 147 17.16 -10.17 -3.98
CA PRO A 147 17.43 -9.31 -5.14
C PRO A 147 16.35 -9.27 -6.23
N ASP A 148 15.51 -10.31 -6.30
CA ASP A 148 14.39 -10.54 -7.22
C ASP A 148 13.00 -10.26 -6.60
N ALA A 149 12.95 -9.73 -5.37
CA ALA A 149 11.71 -9.43 -4.68
C ALA A 149 10.92 -8.29 -5.33
N GLN A 150 9.59 -8.40 -5.32
CA GLN A 150 8.64 -7.45 -5.92
C GLN A 150 8.80 -6.00 -5.41
N ILE A 151 9.38 -5.80 -4.23
CA ILE A 151 9.68 -4.46 -3.71
C ILE A 151 10.59 -3.66 -4.64
N PHE A 152 11.56 -4.31 -5.28
CA PHE A 152 12.51 -3.65 -6.17
C PHE A 152 11.89 -3.33 -7.52
N ASP A 153 10.98 -4.16 -8.01
CA ASP A 153 10.20 -3.88 -9.21
C ASP A 153 9.24 -2.71 -8.97
N LEU A 154 8.55 -2.68 -7.83
CA LEU A 154 7.70 -1.55 -7.45
C LEU A 154 8.50 -0.26 -7.31
N PHE A 155 9.67 -0.32 -6.66
CA PHE A 155 10.53 0.85 -6.54
C PHE A 155 11.05 1.35 -7.90
N ARG A 156 11.38 0.45 -8.84
CA ARG A 156 11.73 0.84 -10.22
C ARG A 156 10.60 1.65 -10.87
N LEU A 157 9.35 1.17 -10.75
CA LEU A 157 8.18 1.86 -11.30
C LEU A 157 7.95 3.23 -10.65
N LEU A 158 8.08 3.31 -9.32
CA LEU A 158 7.94 4.56 -8.57
C LEU A 158 9.06 5.56 -8.91
N LEU A 159 10.31 5.10 -9.02
CA LEU A 159 11.43 5.93 -9.45
C LEU A 159 11.20 6.47 -10.86
N GLN A 160 10.79 5.61 -11.80
CA GLN A 160 10.50 6.04 -13.16
C GLN A 160 9.34 7.03 -13.23
N TYR A 161 8.33 6.88 -12.35
CA TYR A 161 7.21 7.81 -12.26
C TYR A 161 7.66 9.22 -11.87
N HIS A 162 8.57 9.34 -10.91
CA HIS A 162 9.02 10.63 -10.36
C HIS A 162 10.26 11.20 -11.06
N ASP A 163 11.16 10.36 -11.55
CA ASP A 163 12.35 10.74 -12.33
C ASP A 163 12.72 9.66 -13.37
N PRO A 164 12.08 9.68 -14.56
CA PRO A 164 12.39 8.75 -15.64
C PRO A 164 13.83 8.89 -16.15
N GLN A 165 14.46 10.07 -16.01
CA GLN A 165 15.81 10.30 -16.50
C GLN A 165 16.84 9.50 -15.69
N ILE A 166 16.77 9.58 -14.35
CA ILE A 166 17.61 8.77 -13.46
C ILE A 166 17.29 7.28 -13.65
N SER A 167 16.00 6.92 -13.70
CA SER A 167 15.57 5.53 -13.89
C SER A 167 16.17 4.92 -15.15
N ASN A 168 16.00 5.58 -16.31
CA ASN A 168 16.53 5.13 -17.59
C ASN A 168 18.05 5.07 -17.58
N HIS A 169 18.71 6.04 -16.94
CA HIS A 169 20.16 6.05 -16.85
C HIS A 169 20.68 4.85 -16.04
N LEU A 170 20.14 4.60 -14.86
CA LEU A 170 20.50 3.44 -14.04
C LEU A 170 20.22 2.11 -14.75
N GLU A 171 19.11 2.02 -15.49
CA GLU A 171 18.81 0.85 -16.31
C GLU A 171 19.86 0.65 -17.43
N SER A 172 20.31 1.73 -18.08
CA SER A 172 21.36 1.69 -19.10
C SER A 172 22.73 1.25 -18.56
N LEU A 173 22.99 1.51 -17.27
CA LEU A 173 24.15 1.02 -16.51
C LEU A 173 23.98 -0.43 -16.03
N HIS A 174 22.80 -1.03 -16.23
CA HIS A 174 22.40 -2.32 -15.65
C HIS A 174 22.46 -2.33 -14.10
N CYS A 175 22.12 -1.21 -13.46
CA CYS A 175 21.96 -1.08 -12.01
C CYS A 175 20.52 -1.41 -11.61
N SER A 176 20.25 -2.64 -11.16
CA SER A 176 18.94 -2.95 -10.58
C SER A 176 18.79 -2.27 -9.21
N PRO A 177 17.56 -1.86 -8.81
CA PRO A 177 17.32 -1.27 -7.50
C PRO A 177 17.87 -2.06 -6.31
N SER A 178 17.83 -3.39 -6.39
CA SER A 178 18.36 -4.29 -5.36
C SER A 178 19.86 -4.12 -5.10
N MET A 179 20.62 -3.54 -6.03
CA MET A 179 22.06 -3.33 -5.85
C MET A 179 22.38 -2.17 -4.91
N TYR A 180 21.53 -1.14 -4.85
CA TYR A 180 21.82 0.09 -4.11
C TYR A 180 20.80 0.42 -3.01
N THR A 181 19.58 -0.14 -3.06
CA THR A 181 18.53 0.10 -2.04
C THR A 181 18.28 -1.07 -1.09
N LYS A 182 18.89 -2.24 -1.29
CA LYS A 182 18.59 -3.44 -0.48
C LYS A 182 18.71 -3.18 1.01
N ASN A 183 19.81 -2.54 1.43
CA ASN A 183 20.06 -2.23 2.83
C ASN A 183 19.09 -1.18 3.38
N TRP A 184 18.69 -0.21 2.55
CA TRP A 184 17.70 0.79 2.91
C TRP A 184 16.36 0.15 3.26
N PHE A 185 15.86 -0.73 2.39
CA PHE A 185 14.58 -1.40 2.60
C PHE A 185 14.64 -2.48 3.69
N ALA A 186 15.70 -3.28 3.73
CA ALA A 186 15.83 -4.36 4.72
C ALA A 186 15.99 -3.84 6.16
N THR A 187 16.48 -2.62 6.34
CA THR A 187 16.85 -2.07 7.66
C THR A 187 16.19 -0.74 8.00
N LEU A 188 15.30 -0.22 7.14
CA LEU A 188 14.80 1.15 7.18
C LEU A 188 15.94 2.15 7.43
N PHE A 189 16.97 2.07 6.58
CA PHE A 189 18.19 2.88 6.60
C PHE A 189 19.11 2.74 7.83
N SER A 190 18.78 1.92 8.84
CA SER A 190 19.60 1.81 10.06
C SER A 190 21.03 1.31 9.83
N SER A 191 21.29 0.54 8.76
CA SER A 191 22.64 0.14 8.37
C SER A 191 23.46 1.25 7.71
N SER A 192 22.78 2.29 7.22
CA SER A 192 23.37 3.30 6.32
C SER A 192 23.44 4.68 6.95
N MET A 193 22.82 4.91 8.12
CA MET A 193 22.78 6.19 8.81
C MET A 193 23.48 6.13 10.18
N SER A 194 23.88 7.30 10.70
CA SER A 194 24.25 7.45 12.11
C SER A 194 23.11 7.02 13.03
N THR A 195 23.39 6.74 14.30
CA THR A 195 22.34 6.33 15.25
C THR A 195 21.35 7.47 15.50
N GLU A 196 21.86 8.68 15.63
CA GLU A 196 21.10 9.89 15.91
C GLU A 196 20.17 10.23 14.74
N SER A 197 20.68 10.26 13.49
CA SER A 197 19.86 10.54 12.31
C SER A 197 18.82 9.44 12.07
N CYS A 198 19.18 8.18 12.35
CA CYS A 198 18.26 7.04 12.22
C CYS A 198 17.11 7.11 13.22
N HIS A 199 17.39 7.47 14.49
CA HIS A 199 16.37 7.58 15.52
C HIS A 199 15.40 8.73 15.22
N GLU A 200 15.92 9.88 14.79
CA GLU A 200 15.10 11.01 14.37
C GLU A 200 14.22 10.64 13.16
N LEU A 201 14.81 9.99 12.15
CA LEU A 201 14.07 9.53 10.98
C LEU A 201 12.95 8.56 11.37
N TRP A 202 13.26 7.56 12.21
CA TRP A 202 12.27 6.58 12.61
C TRP A 202 11.16 7.18 13.47
N LYS A 203 11.44 8.18 14.30
CA LYS A 203 10.42 8.90 15.06
C LYS A 203 9.39 9.51 14.10
N LEU A 204 9.83 10.34 13.16
CA LEU A 204 8.95 10.96 12.15
C LEU A 204 8.22 9.91 11.30
N TYR A 205 8.92 8.84 10.92
CA TYR A 205 8.35 7.76 10.11
C TYR A 205 7.20 7.03 10.81
N ILE A 206 7.38 6.72 12.09
CA ILE A 206 6.39 6.02 12.90
C ILE A 206 5.23 6.94 13.28
N GLU A 207 5.51 8.21 13.57
CA GLU A 207 4.48 9.24 13.78
C GLU A 207 3.58 9.41 12.55
N GLN A 208 4.16 9.42 11.35
CA GLN A 208 3.41 9.46 10.10
C GLN A 208 2.58 8.18 9.87
N GLY A 209 3.11 7.02 10.27
CA GLY A 209 2.36 5.77 10.23
C GLY A 209 2.16 5.15 8.85
N ASP A 210 2.91 5.57 7.83
CA ASP A 210 2.83 5.04 6.46
C ASP A 210 4.05 4.17 6.10
N PRO A 211 3.93 2.83 6.03
CA PRO A 211 5.01 1.95 5.58
C PRO A 211 5.48 2.16 4.15
N PHE A 212 4.68 2.76 3.26
CA PHE A 212 5.09 3.02 1.88
C PHE A 212 6.07 4.19 1.75
N LEU A 213 6.13 5.06 2.75
CA LEU A 213 6.97 6.26 2.69
C LEU A 213 8.46 5.94 2.49
N VAL A 214 8.90 4.72 2.83
CA VAL A 214 10.27 4.23 2.57
C VAL A 214 10.68 4.35 1.10
N PHE A 215 9.74 4.18 0.17
CA PHE A 215 10.02 4.35 -1.25
C PHE A 215 10.35 5.81 -1.59
N HIS A 216 9.62 6.75 -1.01
CA HIS A 216 9.83 8.18 -1.25
C HIS A 216 11.09 8.68 -0.55
N LEU A 217 11.43 8.17 0.63
CA LEU A 217 12.72 8.43 1.27
C LEU A 217 13.88 8.00 0.34
N ALA A 218 13.78 6.82 -0.26
CA ALA A 218 14.78 6.35 -1.22
C ALA A 218 14.81 7.22 -2.49
N ILE A 219 13.65 7.62 -3.04
CA ILE A 219 13.57 8.53 -4.20
C ILE A 219 14.27 9.86 -3.92
N VAL A 220 14.05 10.47 -2.75
CA VAL A 220 14.68 11.75 -2.40
C VAL A 220 16.21 11.64 -2.40
N PHE A 221 16.78 10.53 -1.90
CA PHE A 221 18.22 10.31 -2.01
C PHE A 221 18.72 10.21 -3.46
N LEU A 222 17.97 9.50 -4.33
CA LEU A 222 18.34 9.39 -5.75
C LEU A 222 18.27 10.74 -6.45
N ILE A 223 17.23 11.53 -6.18
CA ILE A 223 17.06 12.86 -6.75
C ILE A 223 18.16 13.81 -6.27
N ASN A 224 18.55 13.73 -5.01
CA ASN A 224 19.68 14.50 -4.48
C ASN A 224 21.02 14.12 -5.14
N ALA A 225 21.19 12.85 -5.55
CA ALA A 225 22.37 12.35 -6.25
C ALA A 225 22.32 12.53 -7.79
N LYS A 226 21.24 13.11 -8.34
CA LYS A 226 20.94 13.09 -9.78
C LYS A 226 22.11 13.49 -10.65
N ASP A 227 22.68 14.66 -10.38
CA ASP A 227 23.74 15.23 -11.23
C ASP A 227 25.01 14.39 -11.22
N GLU A 228 25.35 13.76 -10.09
CA GLU A 228 26.49 12.86 -9.98
C GLU A 228 26.23 11.54 -10.71
N ILE A 229 25.02 11.00 -10.57
CA ILE A 229 24.61 9.74 -11.21
C ILE A 229 24.58 9.87 -12.72
N LEU A 230 24.04 10.96 -13.28
CA LEU A 230 23.98 11.18 -14.72
C LEU A 230 25.36 11.36 -15.39
N GLN A 231 26.41 11.63 -14.61
CA GLN A 231 27.78 11.72 -15.10
C GLN A 231 28.50 10.36 -15.13
N VAL A 232 27.91 9.31 -14.54
CA VAL A 232 28.51 7.98 -14.52
C VAL A 232 28.42 7.35 -15.91
N LYS A 233 29.54 6.79 -16.38
CA LYS A 233 29.59 6.15 -17.70
C LYS A 233 29.07 4.73 -17.66
N ARG A 234 28.71 4.19 -18.83
CA ARG A 234 28.12 2.85 -19.00
C ARG A 234 28.95 1.70 -18.40
N ASP A 235 30.27 1.87 -18.34
CA ASP A 235 31.25 0.92 -17.81
C ASP A 235 31.62 1.16 -16.33
N GLU A 236 31.07 2.20 -15.70
CA GLU A 236 31.36 2.61 -14.31
C GLU A 236 30.21 2.23 -13.36
N LYS A 237 29.56 1.09 -13.59
CA LYS A 237 28.40 0.64 -12.81
C LYS A 237 28.65 0.66 -11.29
N GLU A 238 29.79 0.16 -10.84
CA GLU A 238 30.16 0.07 -9.42
C GLU A 238 30.25 1.46 -8.77
N LYS A 239 30.64 2.49 -9.54
CA LYS A 239 30.69 3.87 -9.08
C LYS A 239 29.29 4.42 -8.80
N ALA A 240 28.31 4.15 -9.66
CA ALA A 240 26.91 4.55 -9.43
C ALA A 240 26.36 3.89 -8.16
N VAL A 241 26.61 2.60 -7.96
CA VAL A 241 26.19 1.88 -6.74
C VAL A 241 26.84 2.50 -5.51
N GLN A 242 28.15 2.76 -5.55
CA GLN A 242 28.88 3.36 -4.43
C GLN A 242 28.40 4.78 -4.09
N ILE A 243 28.08 5.62 -5.09
CA ILE A 243 27.51 6.95 -4.85
C ILE A 243 26.19 6.79 -4.08
N LEU A 244 25.27 5.97 -4.60
CA LEU A 244 23.95 5.78 -4.00
C LEU A 244 24.03 5.19 -2.60
N GLU A 245 24.79 4.11 -2.38
CA GLU A 245 24.90 3.47 -1.06
C GLU A 245 25.39 4.42 0.05
N ASN A 246 26.21 5.42 -0.31
CA ASN A 246 26.78 6.38 0.64
C ASN A 246 25.87 7.59 0.90
N MET A 247 24.80 7.81 0.13
CA MET A 247 23.94 9.00 0.28
C MET A 247 23.32 9.10 1.68
N ALA A 248 22.77 8.00 2.18
CA ALA A 248 22.13 7.98 3.49
C ALA A 248 23.12 8.25 4.64
N ALA A 249 24.40 7.92 4.47
CA ALA A 249 25.44 8.15 5.48
C ALA A 249 25.82 9.63 5.63
N GLN A 250 25.49 10.45 4.64
CA GLN A 250 25.80 11.88 4.62
C GLN A 250 24.71 12.73 5.28
N LEU A 251 23.53 12.15 5.57
CA LEU A 251 22.40 12.89 6.15
C LEU A 251 22.66 13.22 7.63
N SER A 252 22.83 14.51 7.93
CA SER A 252 22.96 15.00 9.30
C SER A 252 21.62 14.93 10.03
N VAL A 253 21.65 14.91 11.37
CA VAL A 253 20.42 14.85 12.18
C VAL A 253 19.54 16.08 11.97
N GLU A 254 20.18 17.24 11.76
CA GLU A 254 19.51 18.54 11.56
C GLU A 254 18.74 18.58 10.22
N ASP A 255 19.19 17.83 9.22
CA ASP A 255 18.58 17.79 7.89
C ASP A 255 17.44 16.76 7.78
N VAL A 256 17.29 15.86 8.76
CA VAL A 256 16.29 14.78 8.72
C VAL A 256 14.86 15.31 8.56
N PRO A 257 14.41 16.36 9.28
CA PRO A 257 13.05 16.88 9.10
C PRO A 257 12.79 17.38 7.67
N ASP A 258 13.71 18.14 7.09
CA ASP A 258 13.56 18.67 5.72
C ASP A 258 13.58 17.55 4.68
N PHE A 259 14.49 16.58 4.84
CA PHE A 259 14.52 15.36 4.04
C PHE A 259 13.19 14.60 4.10
N PHE A 260 12.61 14.48 5.30
CA PHE A 260 11.32 13.81 5.49
C PHE A 260 10.16 14.57 4.84
N GLN A 261 10.14 15.91 4.92
CA GLN A 261 9.15 16.74 4.24
C GLN A 261 9.21 16.60 2.71
N LEU A 262 10.42 16.50 2.13
CA LEU A 262 10.58 16.20 0.71
C LEU A 262 9.98 14.83 0.36
N ALA A 263 10.20 13.82 1.20
CA ALA A 263 9.61 12.49 0.96
C ALA A 263 8.07 12.53 1.01
N LEU A 264 7.49 13.28 1.94
CA LEU A 264 6.04 13.51 1.98
C LEU A 264 5.54 14.21 0.71
N HIS A 265 6.26 15.20 0.20
CA HIS A 265 5.92 15.88 -1.05
C HIS A 265 5.83 14.92 -2.25
N TYR A 266 6.79 13.98 -2.37
CA TYR A 266 6.73 12.95 -3.42
C TYR A 266 5.61 11.93 -3.16
N SER A 267 5.32 11.62 -1.90
CA SER A 267 4.21 10.74 -1.50
C SER A 267 2.85 11.33 -1.90
N ASP A 268 2.64 12.63 -1.70
CA ASP A 268 1.42 13.35 -2.10
C ASP A 268 1.25 13.42 -3.62
N LYS A 269 2.34 13.31 -4.38
CA LYS A 269 2.34 13.21 -5.85
C LYS A 269 2.30 11.76 -6.35
N THR A 270 2.07 10.78 -5.49
CA THR A 270 1.96 9.37 -5.90
C THR A 270 0.49 8.92 -5.77
N PRO A 271 -0.09 8.29 -6.80
CA PRO A 271 -1.46 7.77 -6.73
C PRO A 271 -1.68 6.88 -5.50
N GLU A 272 -2.74 7.14 -4.74
CA GLU A 272 -3.02 6.45 -3.47
C GLU A 272 -3.30 4.94 -3.67
N CYS A 273 -3.80 4.54 -4.86
CA CYS A 273 -4.07 3.14 -5.22
C CYS A 273 -2.85 2.23 -5.05
N ILE A 274 -1.65 2.74 -5.38
CA ILE A 274 -0.41 1.97 -5.31
C ILE A 274 -0.15 1.48 -3.88
N ARG A 275 -0.49 2.30 -2.87
CA ARG A 275 -0.39 1.84 -1.47
C ARG A 275 -1.38 0.70 -1.21
N LYS A 276 -2.64 0.86 -1.62
CA LYS A 276 -3.71 -0.11 -1.35
C LYS A 276 -3.43 -1.48 -1.98
N ASP A 277 -3.01 -1.49 -3.23
CA ASP A 277 -2.86 -2.71 -4.02
C ASP A 277 -1.63 -3.52 -3.61
N PHE A 278 -0.54 -2.84 -3.28
CA PHE A 278 0.75 -3.50 -3.01
C PHE A 278 1.03 -3.69 -1.52
N HIS A 279 0.23 -3.13 -0.59
CA HIS A 279 0.55 -3.19 0.84
C HIS A 279 0.68 -4.62 1.35
N TYR A 280 -0.29 -5.47 1.05
CA TYR A 280 -0.27 -6.86 1.49
C TYR A 280 0.88 -7.66 0.88
N ILE A 281 1.29 -7.30 -0.34
CA ILE A 281 2.36 -7.95 -1.10
C ILE A 281 3.72 -7.61 -0.48
N ILE A 282 3.94 -6.35 -0.12
CA ILE A 282 5.23 -5.86 0.37
C ILE A 282 5.37 -5.98 1.89
N PHE A 283 4.34 -5.61 2.66
CA PHE A 283 4.39 -5.45 4.11
C PHE A 283 3.49 -6.45 4.85
N GLY A 284 3.78 -6.64 6.15
CA GLY A 284 3.03 -7.53 7.04
C GLY A 284 3.86 -8.72 7.56
N ALA A 285 3.22 -9.58 8.35
CA ALA A 285 3.93 -10.65 9.06
C ALA A 285 4.18 -11.93 8.22
N ASN A 286 3.29 -12.23 7.27
CA ASN A 286 3.29 -13.52 6.59
C ASN A 286 3.97 -13.46 5.22
N PHE A 287 4.92 -14.36 5.01
CA PHE A 287 5.40 -14.76 3.69
C PHE A 287 4.36 -15.71 3.11
N ASP A 288 3.34 -15.19 2.42
CA ASP A 288 2.51 -16.07 1.60
C ASP A 288 3.31 -16.40 0.34
N GLU A 289 3.67 -17.67 0.17
CA GLU A 289 4.16 -18.15 -1.12
C GLU A 289 3.03 -18.14 -2.18
N GLU A 290 1.78 -18.05 -1.75
CA GLU A 290 0.58 -18.08 -2.60
C GLU A 290 0.10 -16.71 -3.10
N VAL A 291 0.75 -15.60 -2.74
CA VAL A 291 0.43 -14.32 -3.37
C VAL A 291 0.79 -14.44 -4.84
N LYS A 292 -0.23 -14.48 -5.72
CA LYS A 292 -0.03 -14.45 -7.18
C LYS A 292 0.96 -13.33 -7.49
N GLU A 293 2.12 -13.71 -8.01
CA GLU A 293 3.16 -12.75 -8.38
C GLU A 293 2.58 -11.80 -9.43
N ILE A 294 2.31 -10.56 -9.02
CA ILE A 294 2.05 -9.51 -9.98
C ILE A 294 3.37 -9.33 -10.73
N GLN A 295 3.34 -9.50 -12.06
CA GLN A 295 4.52 -9.41 -12.92
C GLN A 295 4.95 -7.94 -13.12
N MET A 296 5.25 -7.24 -12.01
CA MET A 296 5.68 -5.83 -11.99
C MET A 296 6.98 -5.62 -12.79
N ASN A 297 7.82 -6.65 -12.87
CA ASN A 297 9.01 -6.66 -13.71
C ASN A 297 8.71 -6.52 -15.22
N LYS A 298 7.48 -6.79 -15.67
CA LYS A 298 7.04 -6.61 -17.07
C LYS A 298 6.31 -5.29 -17.33
N MET A 299 5.93 -4.56 -16.28
CA MET A 299 5.18 -3.32 -16.43
C MET A 299 6.09 -2.18 -16.91
N LEU A 300 5.65 -1.44 -17.92
CA LEU A 300 6.36 -0.27 -18.43
C LEU A 300 6.23 0.94 -17.51
N CYS A 301 5.09 1.12 -16.84
CA CYS A 301 4.84 2.21 -15.89
C CYS A 301 3.81 1.77 -14.83
N LEU A 302 3.46 2.65 -13.88
CA LEU A 302 2.56 2.28 -12.77
C LEU A 302 1.13 1.97 -13.25
N PRO A 303 0.51 0.86 -12.80
CA PRO A 303 -0.88 0.55 -13.08
C PRO A 303 -1.83 1.33 -12.16
N ILE A 304 -2.89 1.89 -12.70
CA ILE A 304 -4.01 2.48 -11.96
C ILE A 304 -5.25 1.62 -12.17
N PRO A 305 -5.83 1.01 -11.12
CA PRO A 305 -7.06 0.24 -11.24
C PRO A 305 -8.21 1.09 -11.76
N ALA A 306 -9.00 0.55 -12.70
CA ALA A 306 -10.15 1.26 -13.26
C ALA A 306 -11.21 1.63 -12.20
N ILE A 307 -11.30 0.87 -11.10
CA ILE A 307 -12.19 1.17 -9.97
C ILE A 307 -11.85 2.48 -9.27
N ASP A 308 -10.58 2.89 -9.25
CA ASP A 308 -10.16 4.14 -8.60
C ASP A 308 -10.62 5.38 -9.38
N LEU A 309 -10.77 5.26 -10.71
CA LEU A 309 -11.29 6.31 -11.58
C LEU A 309 -12.82 6.44 -11.55
N THR A 310 -13.50 5.40 -11.08
CA THR A 310 -14.98 5.29 -11.11
C THR A 310 -15.62 5.35 -9.73
N SER A 311 -14.82 5.38 -8.67
CA SER A 311 -15.29 5.41 -7.28
C SER A 311 -15.50 6.82 -6.72
N HIS A 312 -14.94 7.85 -7.36
CA HIS A 312 -15.00 9.24 -6.88
C HIS A 312 -15.66 10.17 -7.91
N ASP A 313 -16.14 11.33 -7.47
CA ASP A 313 -16.70 12.35 -8.36
C ASP A 313 -15.62 13.02 -9.22
N GLU A 314 -14.41 13.13 -8.67
CA GLU A 314 -13.24 13.62 -9.37
C GLU A 314 -12.38 12.46 -9.88
N ILE A 315 -11.79 12.63 -11.05
CA ILE A 315 -10.86 11.67 -11.66
C ILE A 315 -9.50 11.85 -10.99
N SER A 316 -9.40 11.36 -9.76
CA SER A 316 -8.23 11.50 -8.92
C SER A 316 -7.95 10.21 -8.13
N SER A 317 -6.71 10.05 -7.69
CA SER A 317 -6.33 9.02 -6.72
C SER A 317 -5.62 9.70 -5.56
N GLY A 318 -6.41 10.10 -4.55
CA GLY A 318 -5.95 10.96 -3.46
C GLY A 318 -5.81 12.41 -3.93
N SER A 319 -4.61 12.99 -3.75
CA SER A 319 -4.26 14.35 -4.20
C SER A 319 -3.84 14.43 -5.68
N VAL A 320 -3.74 13.29 -6.38
CA VAL A 320 -3.28 13.24 -7.77
C VAL A 320 -4.46 13.31 -8.74
N ASN A 321 -4.46 14.31 -9.61
CA ASN A 321 -5.39 14.44 -10.73
C ASN A 321 -4.79 13.86 -12.01
N PHE A 322 -5.65 13.30 -12.87
CA PHE A 322 -5.20 12.66 -14.11
C PHE A 322 -5.65 13.40 -15.37
N PHE A 323 -4.73 13.50 -16.33
CA PHE A 323 -5.00 13.82 -17.72
C PHE A 323 -5.06 12.52 -18.52
N ILE A 324 -6.28 12.10 -18.89
CA ILE A 324 -6.50 10.81 -19.54
C ILE A 324 -6.27 10.93 -21.04
N VAL A 325 -5.38 10.07 -21.56
CA VAL A 325 -5.11 9.92 -22.99
C VAL A 325 -5.70 8.58 -23.45
N ASP A 326 -6.81 8.63 -24.18
CA ASP A 326 -7.44 7.44 -24.75
C ASP A 326 -6.76 7.12 -26.08
N THR A 327 -6.04 6.01 -26.13
CA THR A 327 -5.20 5.61 -27.27
C THR A 327 -5.90 4.70 -28.25
N ARG A 328 -7.19 4.40 -28.02
CA ARG A 328 -8.01 3.61 -28.95
C ARG A 328 -8.23 4.37 -30.26
N SER A 329 -8.62 3.63 -31.29
CA SER A 329 -8.94 4.18 -32.60
C SER A 329 -10.00 5.29 -32.48
N ASN A 330 -9.96 6.25 -33.42
CA ASN A 330 -10.98 7.31 -33.49
C ASN A 330 -12.42 6.73 -33.53
N THR A 331 -12.62 5.60 -34.23
CA THR A 331 -13.93 4.95 -34.35
C THR A 331 -14.44 4.38 -33.03
N ASP A 332 -13.55 3.81 -32.21
CA ASP A 332 -13.92 3.22 -30.92
C ASP A 332 -14.13 4.30 -29.87
N PHE A 333 -13.33 5.37 -29.93
CA PHE A 333 -13.50 6.57 -29.12
C PHE A 333 -14.86 7.23 -29.38
N ASP A 334 -15.23 7.41 -30.65
CA ASP A 334 -16.52 7.99 -31.06
C ASP A 334 -17.73 7.11 -30.69
N SER A 335 -17.51 5.81 -30.47
CA SER A 335 -18.56 4.86 -30.06
C SER A 335 -18.79 4.82 -28.54
N GLY A 336 -17.91 5.48 -27.78
CA GLY A 336 -17.98 5.62 -26.33
C GLY A 336 -16.58 5.76 -25.75
N HIS A 337 -16.35 6.81 -24.97
CA HIS A 337 -15.06 7.06 -24.31
C HIS A 337 -15.26 7.65 -22.92
N PHE A 338 -14.24 7.51 -22.08
CA PHE A 338 -14.29 8.06 -20.74
C PHE A 338 -14.39 9.59 -20.77
N VAL A 339 -15.24 10.15 -19.90
CA VAL A 339 -15.51 11.59 -19.91
C VAL A 339 -14.22 12.39 -19.76
N SER A 340 -14.08 13.43 -20.58
CA SER A 340 -12.93 14.35 -20.61
C SER A 340 -11.57 13.74 -21.01
N SER A 341 -11.54 12.50 -21.50
CA SER A 341 -10.31 11.96 -22.10
C SER A 341 -9.99 12.66 -23.43
N PHE A 342 -8.70 12.73 -23.73
CA PHE A 342 -8.19 13.23 -25.00
C PHE A 342 -7.85 12.04 -25.90
N ASN A 343 -8.45 11.94 -27.08
CA ASN A 343 -8.12 10.87 -28.02
C ASN A 343 -6.76 11.11 -28.68
N LEU A 344 -5.91 10.09 -28.68
CA LEU A 344 -4.68 10.05 -29.46
C LEU A 344 -4.57 8.67 -30.11
N ASP A 345 -5.06 8.57 -31.35
CA ASP A 345 -4.95 7.34 -32.14
C ASP A 345 -3.48 6.96 -32.39
N CYS A 346 -3.02 5.94 -31.67
CA CYS A 346 -1.60 5.56 -31.64
C CYS A 346 -1.18 4.68 -32.82
N VAL A 347 -2.12 4.24 -33.68
CA VAL A 347 -1.77 3.58 -34.96
C VAL A 347 -0.96 4.54 -35.84
N ALA A 348 -1.26 5.84 -35.76
CA ALA A 348 -0.56 6.89 -36.49
C ALA A 348 0.93 7.02 -36.13
N ILE A 349 1.40 6.46 -34.99
CA ILE A 349 2.83 6.42 -34.64
C ILE A 349 3.65 5.75 -35.74
N VAL A 350 3.10 4.69 -36.34
CA VAL A 350 3.77 3.88 -37.38
C VAL A 350 3.34 4.33 -38.76
N ASP A 351 2.04 4.51 -38.97
CA ASP A 351 1.48 4.73 -40.31
C ASP A 351 1.67 6.18 -40.80
N GLU A 352 1.58 7.15 -39.90
CA GLU A 352 1.57 8.59 -40.23
C GLU A 352 2.35 9.45 -39.19
N PRO A 353 3.67 9.22 -39.01
CA PRO A 353 4.43 9.79 -37.89
C PRO A 353 4.42 11.32 -37.82
N GLU A 354 4.39 12.02 -38.95
CA GLU A 354 4.31 13.49 -38.98
C GLU A 354 2.97 14.00 -38.42
N LYS A 355 1.87 13.34 -38.77
CA LYS A 355 0.53 13.69 -38.23
C LYS A 355 0.44 13.33 -36.75
N PHE A 356 1.02 12.20 -36.36
CA PHE A 356 1.10 11.82 -34.96
C PHE A 356 1.87 12.85 -34.12
N GLU A 357 3.02 13.33 -34.58
CA GLU A 357 3.77 14.39 -33.87
C GLU A 357 2.96 15.70 -33.77
N ILE A 358 2.17 16.06 -34.79
CA ILE A 358 1.26 17.22 -34.70
C ILE A 358 0.16 16.99 -33.65
N ALA A 359 -0.44 15.79 -33.63
CA ALA A 359 -1.46 15.41 -32.66
C ALA A 359 -0.91 15.39 -31.23
N LEU A 360 0.31 14.86 -31.05
CA LEU A 360 1.00 14.84 -29.77
C LEU A 360 1.31 16.26 -29.27
N ASN A 361 1.84 17.13 -30.12
CA ASN A 361 2.06 18.54 -29.76
C ASN A 361 0.75 19.23 -29.35
N SER A 362 -0.35 18.92 -30.05
CA SER A 362 -1.68 19.46 -29.71
C SER A 362 -2.18 18.97 -28.36
N LEU A 363 -1.97 17.68 -28.06
CA LEU A 363 -2.28 17.09 -26.76
C LEU A 363 -1.49 17.77 -25.64
N GLU A 364 -0.18 17.96 -25.81
CA GLU A 364 0.68 18.61 -24.81
C GLU A 364 0.26 20.07 -24.59
N CYS A 365 -0.01 20.83 -25.66
CA CYS A 365 -0.53 22.19 -25.55
C CYS A 365 -1.87 22.23 -24.81
N TYR A 366 -2.78 21.31 -25.11
CA TYR A 366 -4.08 21.22 -24.45
C TYR A 366 -3.95 20.91 -22.97
N LYS A 367 -3.12 19.92 -22.61
CA LYS A 367 -2.83 19.58 -21.21
C LYS A 367 -2.28 20.79 -20.45
N THR A 368 -1.23 21.44 -20.96
CA THR A 368 -0.62 22.61 -20.32
C THR A 368 -1.61 23.78 -20.21
N SER A 369 -2.51 23.96 -21.19
CA SER A 369 -3.54 24.99 -21.14
C SER A 369 -4.65 24.72 -20.11
N ARG A 370 -4.87 23.46 -19.76
CA ARG A 370 -5.89 23.02 -18.79
C ARG A 370 -5.30 23.00 -17.39
N ARG A 371 -4.35 22.10 -17.16
CA ARG A 371 -3.61 21.87 -15.90
C ARG A 371 -2.30 21.15 -16.22
N ASP A 372 -1.20 21.91 -16.21
CA ASP A 372 0.12 21.35 -16.49
C ASP A 372 0.57 20.36 -15.40
N GLU A 373 0.04 20.49 -14.18
CA GLU A 373 0.32 19.58 -13.08
C GLU A 373 -0.37 18.21 -13.18
N ASP A 374 -1.42 18.03 -14.00
CA ASP A 374 -2.16 16.76 -14.07
C ASP A 374 -1.24 15.61 -14.55
N HIS A 375 -1.39 14.43 -13.98
CA HIS A 375 -0.53 13.27 -14.26
C HIS A 375 -1.03 12.54 -15.51
N TYR A 376 -0.13 12.05 -16.37
CA TYR A 376 -0.55 11.32 -17.56
C TYR A 376 -1.14 9.95 -17.18
N LEU A 377 -2.36 9.68 -17.66
CA LEU A 377 -3.01 8.39 -17.50
C LEU A 377 -3.42 7.83 -18.86
N ILE A 378 -2.67 6.84 -19.33
CA ILE A 378 -2.85 6.26 -20.66
C ILE A 378 -3.91 5.16 -20.61
N LEU A 379 -4.90 5.22 -21.49
CA LEU A 379 -6.03 4.31 -21.56
C LEU A 379 -6.04 3.59 -22.91
N GLY A 380 -5.76 2.29 -22.89
CA GLY A 380 -5.86 1.40 -24.05
C GLY A 380 -7.19 0.63 -24.10
N TYR A 381 -7.22 -0.41 -24.92
CA TYR A 381 -8.34 -1.34 -25.04
C TYR A 381 -8.49 -2.23 -23.80
N GLY A 382 -7.36 -2.69 -23.24
CA GLY A 382 -7.32 -3.68 -22.16
C GLY A 382 -6.99 -5.09 -22.66
N SER A 383 -6.28 -5.20 -23.78
CA SER A 383 -5.82 -6.47 -24.36
C SER A 383 -4.37 -6.34 -24.80
N ASP A 384 -3.55 -7.35 -24.53
CA ASP A 384 -2.11 -7.33 -24.86
C ASP A 384 -1.85 -7.18 -26.38
N GLU A 385 -2.78 -7.65 -27.22
CA GLU A 385 -2.65 -7.61 -28.68
C GLU A 385 -2.91 -6.20 -29.25
N GLU A 386 -3.92 -5.50 -28.74
CA GLU A 386 -4.33 -4.18 -29.23
C GLU A 386 -3.51 -3.04 -28.60
N ASP A 387 -3.06 -3.24 -27.35
CA ASP A 387 -2.35 -2.21 -26.59
C ASP A 387 -0.85 -2.09 -26.97
N ASN A 388 -0.40 -2.75 -28.04
CA ASN A 388 0.97 -2.62 -28.55
C ASN A 388 1.34 -1.17 -28.91
N TYR A 389 0.44 -0.45 -29.57
CA TYR A 389 0.66 0.96 -29.93
C TYR A 389 0.63 1.87 -28.70
N MET A 390 -0.22 1.56 -27.71
CA MET A 390 -0.22 2.23 -26.41
C MET A 390 1.12 2.04 -25.69
N ASN A 391 1.68 0.83 -25.71
CA ASN A 391 2.98 0.55 -25.13
C ASN A 391 4.12 1.33 -25.83
N MET A 392 4.04 1.53 -27.15
CA MET A 392 4.97 2.40 -27.88
C MET A 392 4.86 3.87 -27.42
N LEU A 393 3.64 4.39 -27.22
CA LEU A 393 3.42 5.73 -26.68
C LEU A 393 4.06 5.87 -25.28
N ILE A 394 3.78 4.92 -24.39
CA ILE A 394 4.32 4.91 -23.02
C ILE A 394 5.86 4.89 -23.06
N ALA A 395 6.46 4.01 -23.87
CA ALA A 395 7.91 3.93 -24.02
C ALA A 395 8.50 5.26 -24.54
N MET A 396 7.84 5.91 -25.52
CA MET A 396 8.26 7.21 -26.02
C MET A 396 8.19 8.29 -24.93
N PHE A 397 7.14 8.32 -24.10
CA PHE A 397 7.00 9.29 -23.01
C PHE A 397 8.12 9.12 -21.97
N ILE A 398 8.39 7.88 -21.57
CA ILE A 398 9.48 7.55 -20.64
C ILE A 398 10.83 7.95 -21.22
N GLN A 399 11.08 7.67 -22.50
CA GLN A 399 12.32 8.04 -23.20
C GLN A 399 12.49 9.57 -23.29
N LYS A 400 11.40 10.30 -23.55
CA LYS A 400 11.37 11.78 -23.57
C LYS A 400 11.43 12.38 -22.15
N GLY A 401 11.55 11.57 -21.10
CA GLY A 401 11.67 12.04 -19.71
C GLY A 401 10.38 12.63 -19.13
N LYS A 402 9.21 12.26 -19.67
CA LYS A 402 7.92 12.76 -19.18
C LYS A 402 7.63 12.15 -17.80
N LEU A 403 7.37 13.03 -16.83
CA LEU A 403 7.05 12.63 -15.46
C LEU A 403 5.63 12.09 -15.35
N HIS A 404 5.39 11.31 -14.30
CA HIS A 404 4.07 10.91 -13.84
C HIS A 404 3.21 10.17 -14.87
N VAL A 405 3.85 9.30 -15.66
CA VAL A 405 3.17 8.46 -16.65
C VAL A 405 2.67 7.19 -15.99
N SER A 406 1.38 6.92 -16.13
CA SER A 406 0.71 5.71 -15.65
C SER A 406 -0.28 5.20 -16.69
N PHE A 407 -0.83 4.00 -16.49
CA PHE A 407 -1.84 3.44 -17.39
C PHE A 407 -3.01 2.82 -16.63
N VAL A 408 -4.17 2.74 -17.28
CA VAL A 408 -5.36 2.11 -16.70
C VAL A 408 -5.25 0.59 -16.77
N GLN A 409 -5.21 -0.08 -15.62
CA GLN A 409 -5.13 -1.53 -15.56
C GLN A 409 -6.40 -2.18 -16.09
N GLY A 410 -6.25 -3.03 -17.12
CA GLY A 410 -7.36 -3.67 -17.82
C GLY A 410 -8.05 -2.77 -18.87
N GLY A 411 -7.50 -1.58 -19.13
CA GLY A 411 -7.92 -0.67 -20.19
C GLY A 411 -9.39 -0.26 -20.17
N TYR A 412 -9.89 0.17 -21.32
CA TYR A 412 -11.28 0.60 -21.50
C TYR A 412 -12.26 -0.53 -21.20
N LYS A 413 -11.91 -1.79 -21.50
CA LYS A 413 -12.74 -2.95 -21.16
C LYS A 413 -13.08 -3.01 -19.68
N LYS A 414 -12.06 -2.98 -18.81
CA LYS A 414 -12.29 -3.07 -17.35
C LYS A 414 -12.96 -1.80 -16.81
N LEU A 415 -12.65 -0.65 -17.38
CA LEU A 415 -13.27 0.62 -17.04
C LEU A 415 -14.78 0.62 -17.35
N HIS A 416 -15.16 0.12 -18.53
CA HIS A 416 -16.55 -0.04 -18.95
C HIS A 416 -17.31 -0.98 -17.99
N ASP A 417 -16.73 -2.13 -17.66
CA ASP A 417 -17.31 -3.08 -16.70
C ASP A 417 -17.55 -2.41 -15.33
N CYS A 418 -16.55 -1.70 -14.79
CA CYS A 418 -16.67 -1.00 -13.50
C CYS A 418 -17.76 0.07 -13.54
N ILE A 419 -17.83 0.86 -14.61
CA ILE A 419 -18.86 1.88 -14.80
C ILE A 419 -20.25 1.24 -14.83
N GLY A 420 -20.42 0.14 -15.56
CA GLY A 420 -21.69 -0.57 -15.65
C GLY A 420 -22.11 -1.19 -14.31
N GLN A 421 -21.18 -1.82 -13.59
CA GLN A 421 -21.44 -2.41 -12.27
C GLN A 421 -21.89 -1.37 -11.23
N HIS A 422 -21.31 -0.17 -11.28
CA HIS A 422 -21.66 0.96 -10.42
C HIS A 422 -22.78 1.86 -10.96
N ASN A 423 -23.33 1.54 -12.13
CA ASN A 423 -24.36 2.32 -12.81
C ASN A 423 -23.99 3.81 -12.99
N ARG A 424 -22.71 4.07 -13.30
CA ARG A 424 -22.13 5.41 -13.47
C ARG A 424 -21.95 5.81 -14.94
N TRP A 425 -22.94 5.48 -15.77
CA TRP A 425 -22.86 5.66 -17.23
C TRP A 425 -22.62 7.12 -17.66
N GLU A 426 -22.86 8.10 -16.77
CA GLU A 426 -22.47 9.50 -16.98
C GLU A 426 -20.97 9.71 -17.21
N LEU A 427 -20.13 8.75 -16.82
CA LEU A 427 -18.69 8.75 -17.04
C LEU A 427 -18.28 8.31 -18.45
N ILE A 428 -19.20 7.82 -19.28
CA ILE A 428 -18.91 7.48 -20.68
C ILE A 428 -19.63 8.49 -21.59
N ALA A 429 -18.83 9.36 -22.20
CA ALA A 429 -19.32 10.29 -23.20
C ALA A 429 -19.64 9.56 -24.51
N MET A 430 -20.70 10.00 -25.20
CA MET A 430 -21.16 9.47 -26.49
C MET A 430 -21.48 7.97 -26.51
N HIS A 431 -21.66 7.35 -25.34
CA HIS A 431 -21.96 5.93 -25.25
C HIS A 431 -23.25 5.58 -26.00
N SER A 432 -23.13 4.65 -26.95
CA SER A 432 -24.27 4.09 -27.67
C SER A 432 -24.21 2.58 -27.53
N GLU A 433 -25.15 1.97 -26.80
CA GLU A 433 -25.19 0.51 -26.61
C GLU A 433 -25.17 -0.28 -27.93
N ASP A 434 -25.72 0.29 -29.00
CA ASP A 434 -25.78 -0.34 -30.32
C ASP A 434 -24.44 -0.27 -31.08
N ARG A 435 -23.53 0.62 -30.68
CA ARG A 435 -22.21 0.84 -31.33
C ARG A 435 -21.06 0.40 -30.45
N CYS A 436 -21.26 0.36 -29.13
CA CYS A 436 -20.25 -0.10 -28.20
C CYS A 436 -20.06 -1.61 -28.35
N GLU A 437 -18.87 -2.01 -28.80
CA GLU A 437 -18.54 -3.41 -29.02
C GLU A 437 -18.71 -4.24 -27.73
N LEU A 438 -18.33 -3.67 -26.58
CA LEU A 438 -18.44 -4.33 -25.28
C LEU A 438 -19.91 -4.62 -24.90
N CYS A 439 -20.81 -3.64 -25.01
CA CYS A 439 -22.24 -3.83 -24.76
C CYS A 439 -22.89 -4.83 -25.73
N SER A 440 -22.47 -4.80 -27.01
CA SER A 440 -23.01 -5.70 -28.03
C SER A 440 -22.60 -7.16 -27.78
N SER A 441 -21.40 -7.37 -27.24
CA SER A 441 -20.85 -8.70 -26.96
C SER A 441 -21.58 -9.41 -25.82
N GLU A 442 -22.03 -8.68 -24.79
CA GLU A 442 -22.81 -9.25 -23.68
C GLU A 442 -24.23 -9.67 -24.10
N LYS A 443 -24.81 -9.03 -25.12
CA LYS A 443 -26.13 -9.43 -25.67
C LYS A 443 -26.07 -10.78 -26.40
N ALA A 444 -24.88 -11.27 -26.75
CA ALA A 444 -24.69 -12.62 -27.29
C ALA A 444 -24.59 -13.66 -26.16
N SER A 445 -25.74 -14.05 -25.59
CA SER A 445 -25.84 -15.16 -24.64
C SER A 445 -25.07 -16.39 -25.14
N PRO A 446 -24.20 -17.03 -24.31
CA PRO A 446 -23.40 -18.15 -24.77
C PRO A 446 -24.31 -19.35 -25.04
N LYS A 447 -24.47 -19.70 -26.32
CA LYS A 447 -25.08 -20.97 -26.71
C LYS A 447 -24.14 -22.09 -26.29
N TRP A 448 -24.48 -22.74 -25.19
CA TRP A 448 -23.89 -23.98 -24.68
C TRP A 448 -23.78 -25.02 -25.81
N GLY A 449 -22.57 -25.21 -26.32
CA GLY A 449 -22.22 -26.22 -27.32
C GLY A 449 -21.06 -27.07 -26.80
N PHE A 450 -21.39 -28.15 -26.11
CA PHE A 450 -20.46 -29.15 -25.59
C PHE A 450 -19.72 -29.88 -26.74
N PHE A 451 -18.40 -30.02 -26.58
CA PHE A 451 -17.46 -30.91 -27.29
C PHE A 451 -17.25 -30.75 -28.83
N SER A 452 -16.09 -30.22 -29.23
CA SER A 452 -15.01 -31.05 -29.82
C SER A 452 -13.77 -30.22 -30.22
N LYS A 453 -12.66 -30.38 -29.47
CA LYS A 453 -11.27 -30.54 -29.94
C LYS A 453 -10.26 -30.11 -28.87
N MET A 454 -9.86 -31.09 -28.09
CA MET A 454 -8.57 -31.13 -27.40
C MET A 454 -7.49 -31.52 -28.42
N LYS A 455 -6.40 -30.75 -28.53
CA LYS A 455 -4.99 -31.22 -28.62
C LYS A 455 -4.05 -30.12 -29.17
N SER A 456 -2.92 -29.95 -28.47
CA SER A 456 -1.74 -29.08 -28.75
C SER A 456 -2.00 -27.58 -28.53
N ALA A 457 -1.25 -26.82 -27.73
CA ALA A 457 0.12 -26.98 -27.25
C ALA A 457 0.31 -26.38 -25.85
N VAL A 458 0.81 -27.20 -24.92
CA VAL A 458 1.66 -26.75 -23.81
C VAL A 458 3.09 -26.83 -24.36
N SER A 459 3.73 -25.69 -24.60
CA SER A 459 5.19 -25.58 -24.71
C SER A 459 5.63 -24.12 -24.80
N ASN A 460 6.42 -23.69 -23.82
CA ASN A 460 7.59 -22.81 -23.94
C ASN A 460 7.61 -21.75 -25.05
N THR A 461 7.63 -20.48 -24.65
CA THR A 461 8.44 -19.44 -25.31
C THR A 461 8.72 -18.35 -24.25
N SER A 462 9.65 -18.49 -23.30
CA SER A 462 11.12 -18.51 -23.42
C SER A 462 11.68 -17.68 -24.57
N SER A 463 12.45 -16.65 -24.21
CA SER A 463 13.45 -15.95 -25.03
C SER A 463 12.96 -15.27 -26.30
N ARG A 464 12.63 -13.97 -26.20
CA ARG A 464 13.09 -12.91 -27.12
C ARG A 464 12.39 -11.58 -26.83
N MET A 465 13.06 -10.70 -26.10
CA MET A 465 13.04 -9.25 -26.30
C MET A 465 14.31 -8.70 -25.64
N LYS A 466 15.44 -9.02 -26.26
CA LYS A 466 16.74 -8.38 -26.07
C LYS A 466 17.17 -8.05 -27.50
N GLU A 467 17.53 -6.79 -27.73
CA GLU A 467 17.92 -6.16 -28.99
C GLU A 467 16.83 -5.33 -29.71
N ARG A 468 17.17 -4.04 -29.90
CA ARG A 468 16.56 -3.02 -30.78
C ARG A 468 15.58 -2.02 -30.15
N VAL A 469 16.11 -1.13 -29.32
CA VAL A 469 15.77 0.31 -29.38
C VAL A 469 17.09 1.09 -29.45
N GLU A 470 17.82 0.89 -30.55
CA GLU A 470 18.84 1.82 -31.03
C GLU A 470 18.31 2.35 -32.36
N ALA A 471 18.28 3.68 -32.53
CA ALA A 471 17.86 4.44 -33.71
C ALA A 471 16.38 4.87 -33.82
N VAL A 472 15.95 5.77 -32.93
CA VAL A 472 15.15 6.94 -33.33
C VAL A 472 15.64 8.14 -32.51
N VAL A 473 16.46 8.98 -33.13
CA VAL A 473 17.02 10.22 -32.53
C VAL A 473 16.34 11.39 -33.23
N PHE A 474 15.49 12.13 -32.52
CA PHE A 474 15.00 13.43 -32.96
C PHE A 474 15.63 14.53 -32.07
N PRO A 475 16.22 15.59 -32.65
CA PRO A 475 16.86 16.66 -31.89
C PRO A 475 15.81 17.64 -31.33
N ILE A 476 15.90 17.96 -30.03
CA ILE A 476 15.06 18.95 -29.33
C ILE A 476 15.83 20.28 -29.26
N GLY A 477 15.19 21.37 -29.70
CA GLY A 477 15.67 22.75 -29.57
C GLY A 477 14.93 23.53 -28.48
N GLU A 478 15.63 24.47 -27.86
CA GLU A 478 15.35 25.14 -26.59
C GLU A 478 14.43 26.39 -26.64
N GLU A 479 13.61 26.50 -25.58
CA GLU A 479 13.15 27.66 -24.79
C GLU A 479 12.46 28.90 -25.43
N LYS A 480 11.32 29.36 -24.87
CA LYS A 480 11.26 30.41 -23.79
C LYS A 480 9.82 30.83 -23.42
N LYS A 481 9.65 31.10 -22.12
CA LYS A 481 8.48 31.45 -21.29
C LYS A 481 7.79 32.79 -21.62
N LEU A 482 6.55 32.97 -21.15
CA LEU A 482 6.01 34.24 -20.58
C LEU A 482 4.71 34.03 -19.75
N ASP A 483 4.62 34.78 -18.64
CA ASP A 483 3.66 34.82 -17.52
C ASP A 483 2.22 35.32 -17.84
N ASP A 484 1.20 34.98 -17.02
CA ASP A 484 0.74 35.76 -15.83
C ASP A 484 -0.78 35.56 -15.44
N LYS A 485 -1.04 35.37 -14.12
CA LYS A 485 -2.18 35.85 -13.25
C LYS A 485 -3.44 35.02 -12.86
N HIS A 486 -3.45 34.66 -11.56
CA HIS A 486 -4.46 34.80 -10.46
C HIS A 486 -5.93 34.35 -10.62
N ALA A 487 -6.72 33.97 -9.59
CA ALA A 487 -6.65 33.35 -8.26
C ALA A 487 -8.12 33.29 -7.76
N ASP A 488 -8.62 32.24 -7.12
CA ASP A 488 -9.52 32.44 -5.97
C ASP A 488 -9.60 31.22 -5.02
N SER A 489 -9.71 31.62 -3.76
CA SER A 489 -9.87 30.96 -2.48
C SER A 489 -11.30 30.50 -2.19
N LYS A 490 -11.42 29.30 -1.60
CA LYS A 490 -12.54 28.71 -0.80
C LYS A 490 -12.36 27.18 -0.97
N GLN A 491 -12.16 26.34 0.04
CA GLN A 491 -13.02 26.12 1.20
C GLN A 491 -12.24 25.38 2.30
N ARG A 492 -12.29 25.94 3.52
CA ARG A 492 -11.98 25.30 4.80
C ARG A 492 -13.15 24.42 5.21
N HIS A 493 -12.93 23.21 5.72
CA HIS A 493 -13.63 22.62 6.88
C HIS A 493 -13.04 21.25 7.26
N GLY A 494 -12.45 21.15 8.45
CA GLY A 494 -12.06 19.89 9.09
C GLY A 494 -13.12 19.38 10.08
N LYS A 495 -13.13 18.05 10.34
CA LYS A 495 -13.89 17.44 11.44
C LYS A 495 -13.11 16.33 12.18
N ARG A 496 -12.81 16.67 13.44
CA ARG A 496 -12.65 15.93 14.71
C ARG A 496 -12.60 14.39 14.72
N TYR A 497 -11.53 13.87 15.36
CA TYR A 497 -11.26 12.49 15.76
C TYR A 497 -11.98 12.12 17.08
N ARG A 498 -12.74 11.01 17.10
CA ARG A 498 -13.18 10.32 18.32
C ARG A 498 -13.08 8.82 18.06
N GLN A 499 -12.24 8.11 18.81
CA GLN A 499 -12.06 6.66 18.70
C GLN A 499 -13.40 5.94 18.95
N GLN A 500 -13.95 5.31 17.91
CA GLN A 500 -15.21 4.57 17.95
C GLN A 500 -14.91 3.07 18.10
N SER A 501 -15.70 2.37 18.92
CA SER A 501 -15.57 0.92 19.13
C SER A 501 -15.59 0.15 17.80
N VAL A 502 -14.66 -0.78 17.61
CA VAL A 502 -14.60 -1.70 16.44
C VAL A 502 -15.94 -2.42 16.22
N PHE A 503 -16.72 -2.64 17.27
CA PHE A 503 -18.02 -3.30 17.19
C PHE A 503 -19.15 -2.29 17.35
N THR A 504 -19.99 -2.15 16.32
CA THR A 504 -21.16 -1.25 16.31
C THR A 504 -22.38 -1.90 15.66
N ILE A 505 -23.57 -1.49 16.08
CA ILE A 505 -24.85 -1.83 15.42
C ILE A 505 -25.13 -0.72 14.42
N ASP A 506 -25.23 -1.06 13.13
CA ASP A 506 -25.52 -0.07 12.08
C ASP A 506 -27.02 0.18 12.01
N GLU A 507 -27.43 1.44 12.20
CA GLU A 507 -28.85 1.85 12.26
C GLU A 507 -29.36 2.54 10.99
N ASN A 508 -28.51 2.87 9.99
CA ASN A 508 -28.94 3.48 8.73
C ASN A 508 -27.84 3.40 7.65
N SER A 509 -27.86 2.40 6.76
CA SER A 509 -27.16 2.48 5.46
C SER A 509 -27.67 1.40 4.51
N ASP A 510 -28.50 1.83 3.56
CA ASP A 510 -28.91 1.03 2.40
C ASP A 510 -28.03 1.29 1.16
N ASP A 511 -26.92 2.03 1.26
CA ASP A 511 -26.20 2.54 0.07
C ASP A 511 -24.69 2.23 -0.02
N GLU A 512 -24.11 1.36 0.82
CA GLU A 512 -22.74 0.84 0.60
C GLU A 512 -22.75 -0.67 0.30
N MET A 513 -22.98 -1.03 -0.97
CA MET A 513 -22.79 -2.38 -1.49
C MET A 513 -21.40 -2.52 -2.14
N ALA A 514 -20.67 -3.55 -1.71
CA ALA A 514 -19.30 -3.82 -2.10
C ALA A 514 -19.16 -3.99 -3.63
N ALA A 515 -18.15 -3.32 -4.21
CA ALA A 515 -17.51 -3.82 -5.42
C ALA A 515 -16.86 -5.15 -5.06
N GLY A 516 -17.43 -6.26 -5.53
CA GLY A 516 -16.87 -7.58 -5.30
C GLY A 516 -15.45 -7.66 -5.85
N ALA A 517 -14.54 -8.25 -5.07
CA ALA A 517 -13.28 -8.73 -5.62
C ALA A 517 -13.62 -9.69 -6.77
N ALA A 518 -13.17 -9.36 -7.98
CA ALA A 518 -13.41 -10.18 -9.17
C ALA A 518 -12.94 -11.61 -8.88
N VAL A 519 -13.87 -12.56 -9.00
CA VAL A 519 -13.61 -13.99 -8.86
C VAL A 519 -12.69 -14.41 -10.01
N ASP A 520 -11.41 -14.53 -9.72
CA ASP A 520 -10.41 -14.99 -10.68
C ASP A 520 -10.48 -16.53 -10.76
N GLU A 521 -10.85 -17.06 -11.93
CA GLU A 521 -11.11 -18.50 -12.21
C GLU A 521 -9.83 -19.37 -12.24
N ASN A 522 -8.81 -19.07 -11.41
CA ASN A 522 -7.72 -20.02 -11.19
C ASN A 522 -8.09 -21.04 -10.10
N PRO A 523 -7.64 -22.30 -10.22
CA PRO A 523 -7.92 -23.34 -9.24
C PRO A 523 -7.30 -22.96 -7.89
N LYS A 524 -8.16 -22.61 -6.91
CA LYS A 524 -7.78 -22.31 -5.53
C LYS A 524 -7.44 -23.62 -4.80
N GLU A 525 -6.40 -23.62 -3.97
CA GLU A 525 -5.98 -24.81 -3.24
C GLU A 525 -7.08 -25.27 -2.27
N GLU A 526 -7.40 -26.56 -2.32
CA GLU A 526 -8.41 -27.17 -1.45
C GLU A 526 -7.76 -27.69 -0.16
N ILE A 527 -8.08 -27.09 0.98
CA ILE A 527 -7.58 -27.52 2.30
C ILE A 527 -8.66 -28.24 3.11
N LEU A 528 -8.26 -29.14 4.01
CA LEU A 528 -9.19 -29.80 4.93
C LEU A 528 -9.42 -28.93 6.17
N LEU A 529 -10.69 -28.59 6.46
CA LEU A 529 -11.12 -27.55 7.40
C LEU A 529 -10.72 -27.67 8.90
N SER A 530 -9.91 -28.64 9.34
CA SER A 530 -9.84 -28.98 10.79
C SER A 530 -8.46 -29.01 11.46
N LYS A 531 -7.37 -28.61 10.79
CA LYS A 531 -6.01 -28.80 11.37
C LYS A 531 -5.28 -27.54 11.87
N GLU A 532 -5.66 -26.35 11.43
CA GLU A 532 -4.80 -25.16 11.65
C GLU A 532 -5.51 -23.94 12.27
N PHE A 533 -6.85 -23.96 12.34
CA PHE A 533 -7.64 -22.84 12.82
C PHE A 533 -7.93 -22.97 14.32
N THR A 534 -7.83 -21.85 15.05
CA THR A 534 -8.17 -21.78 16.48
C THR A 534 -9.67 -21.85 16.69
N GLU A 535 -10.44 -21.20 15.81
CA GLU A 535 -11.90 -21.22 15.81
C GLU A 535 -12.39 -21.14 14.37
N THR A 536 -13.51 -21.82 14.07
CA THR A 536 -14.11 -21.84 12.73
C THR A 536 -15.62 -21.75 12.88
N PHE A 537 -16.27 -20.90 12.08
CA PHE A 537 -17.72 -20.72 12.06
C PHE A 537 -18.24 -20.90 10.63
N GLU A 538 -19.24 -21.76 10.47
CA GLU A 538 -20.00 -21.88 9.23
C GLU A 538 -20.66 -20.54 8.88
N CYS A 539 -20.56 -20.12 7.61
CA CYS A 539 -21.17 -18.88 7.13
C CYS A 539 -21.58 -18.96 5.66
N GLN A 540 -22.36 -17.98 5.23
CA GLN A 540 -22.60 -17.70 3.81
C GLN A 540 -22.07 -16.32 3.49
N GLU A 541 -21.12 -16.22 2.56
CA GLU A 541 -20.68 -14.92 2.07
C GLU A 541 -21.71 -14.39 1.07
N VAL A 542 -22.20 -13.18 1.32
CA VAL A 542 -23.31 -12.57 0.58
C VAL A 542 -22.76 -11.55 -0.40
N PHE A 543 -23.04 -11.80 -1.67
CA PHE A 543 -22.72 -10.93 -2.80
C PHE A 543 -24.00 -10.34 -3.38
N ARG A 544 -23.88 -9.48 -4.41
CA ARG A 544 -25.04 -8.91 -5.11
C ARG A 544 -25.87 -9.99 -5.82
N ASP A 545 -25.19 -10.99 -6.38
CA ASP A 545 -25.78 -11.99 -7.30
C ASP A 545 -25.99 -13.36 -6.65
N GLY A 546 -25.88 -13.45 -5.32
CA GLY A 546 -26.10 -14.69 -4.58
C GLY A 546 -25.29 -14.78 -3.31
N SER A 547 -25.22 -16.00 -2.76
CA SER A 547 -24.43 -16.30 -1.57
C SER A 547 -23.63 -17.58 -1.77
N ILE A 548 -22.39 -17.61 -1.29
CA ILE A 548 -21.54 -18.79 -1.34
C ILE A 548 -21.40 -19.36 0.07
N ASN A 549 -21.65 -20.67 0.23
CA ASN A 549 -21.43 -21.37 1.49
C ASN A 549 -19.94 -21.46 1.78
N GLY A 550 -19.58 -21.31 3.05
CA GLY A 550 -18.19 -21.28 3.45
C GLY A 550 -18.03 -21.21 4.96
N HIS A 551 -16.84 -20.80 5.36
CA HIS A 551 -16.46 -20.70 6.75
C HIS A 551 -15.66 -19.43 6.98
N ILE A 552 -15.90 -18.78 8.11
CA ILE A 552 -14.97 -17.80 8.66
C ILE A 552 -14.11 -18.50 9.71
N ALA A 553 -12.80 -18.49 9.52
CA ALA A 553 -11.87 -19.14 10.41
C ALA A 553 -10.87 -18.15 10.99
N LEU A 554 -10.44 -18.40 12.22
CA LEU A 554 -9.50 -17.56 12.95
C LEU A 554 -8.23 -18.36 13.22
N THR A 555 -7.10 -17.67 13.14
CA THR A 555 -5.85 -18.10 13.77
C THR A 555 -5.48 -17.07 14.84
N ARG A 556 -4.32 -17.24 15.48
CA ARG A 556 -3.81 -16.25 16.46
C ARG A 556 -3.60 -14.85 15.87
N THR A 557 -3.46 -14.74 14.55
CA THR A 557 -3.06 -13.48 13.88
C THR A 557 -3.94 -13.11 12.70
N HIS A 558 -4.75 -14.02 12.15
CA HIS A 558 -5.49 -13.81 10.91
C HIS A 558 -6.95 -14.25 11.01
N ILE A 559 -7.78 -13.60 10.19
CA ILE A 559 -9.13 -13.99 9.85
C ILE A 559 -9.14 -14.48 8.41
N TYR A 560 -9.78 -15.62 8.18
CA TYR A 560 -9.87 -16.29 6.89
C TYR A 560 -11.34 -16.32 6.48
N VAL A 561 -11.60 -16.00 5.21
CA VAL A 561 -12.86 -16.29 4.54
C VAL A 561 -12.58 -17.48 3.63
N LEU A 562 -13.31 -18.56 3.85
CA LEU A 562 -13.13 -19.84 3.17
C LEU A 562 -14.44 -20.18 2.44
N HIS A 563 -14.40 -20.68 1.20
CA HIS A 563 -15.58 -21.19 0.50
C HIS A 563 -15.56 -22.72 0.46
N ASP A 564 -16.73 -23.34 0.57
CA ASP A 564 -16.84 -24.80 0.50
C ASP A 564 -16.60 -25.30 -0.92
N VAL A 565 -15.86 -26.41 -1.06
CA VAL A 565 -15.63 -27.04 -2.36
C VAL A 565 -16.85 -27.90 -2.74
N PRO A 566 -17.56 -27.60 -3.84
CA PRO A 566 -18.71 -28.39 -4.26
C PRO A 566 -18.33 -29.87 -4.49
N GLY A 567 -19.02 -30.78 -3.81
CA GLY A 567 -18.83 -32.23 -3.96
C GLY A 567 -17.72 -32.85 -3.09
N LYS A 568 -16.96 -32.07 -2.31
CA LYS A 568 -15.95 -32.58 -1.37
C LYS A 568 -16.23 -32.09 0.05
N GLN A 569 -16.90 -32.93 0.84
CA GLN A 569 -17.26 -32.59 2.21
C GLN A 569 -16.01 -32.36 3.08
N GLY A 570 -15.96 -31.21 3.77
CA GLY A 570 -14.85 -30.81 4.65
C GLY A 570 -13.67 -30.14 3.95
N TYR A 571 -13.70 -30.01 2.63
CA TYR A 571 -12.70 -29.27 1.85
C TYR A 571 -13.18 -27.86 1.57
N VAL A 572 -12.28 -26.89 1.72
CA VAL A 572 -12.55 -25.47 1.51
C VAL A 572 -11.42 -24.83 0.69
N THR A 573 -11.73 -23.74 -0.01
CA THR A 573 -10.75 -22.87 -0.65
C THR A 573 -10.59 -21.58 0.14
N THR A 574 -9.36 -21.08 0.29
CA THR A 574 -9.12 -19.78 0.93
C THR A 574 -9.42 -18.66 -0.05
N GLU A 575 -10.41 -17.83 0.27
CA GLU A 575 -10.87 -16.73 -0.57
C GLU A 575 -10.22 -15.41 -0.19
N ALA A 576 -10.10 -15.19 1.12
CA ALA A 576 -9.41 -14.05 1.66
C ALA A 576 -8.72 -14.42 2.97
N ARG A 577 -7.55 -13.86 3.19
CA ARG A 577 -6.82 -13.95 4.46
C ARG A 577 -6.38 -12.56 4.87
N HIS A 578 -6.89 -12.09 5.99
CA HIS A 578 -6.57 -10.78 6.52
C HIS A 578 -5.93 -10.87 7.90
N ALA A 579 -4.97 -10.01 8.20
CA ALA A 579 -4.46 -9.91 9.56
C ALA A 579 -5.55 -9.36 10.48
N LEU A 580 -5.76 -9.95 11.65
CA LEU A 580 -6.74 -9.46 12.63
C LEU A 580 -6.51 -7.99 13.01
N SER A 581 -5.27 -7.51 12.90
CA SER A 581 -4.92 -6.11 13.14
C SER A 581 -5.48 -5.13 12.10
N THR A 582 -5.95 -5.61 10.95
CA THR A 582 -6.58 -4.78 9.90
C THR A 582 -8.09 -4.68 10.09
N VAL A 583 -8.71 -5.41 11.03
CA VAL A 583 -10.15 -5.28 11.28
C VAL A 583 -10.43 -3.91 11.90
N VAL A 584 -11.00 -3.00 11.10
CA VAL A 584 -11.35 -1.64 11.50
C VAL A 584 -12.71 -1.64 12.19
N ALA A 585 -13.69 -2.34 11.61
CA ALA A 585 -15.01 -2.47 12.18
C ALA A 585 -15.63 -3.83 11.87
N VAL A 586 -16.42 -4.34 12.82
CA VAL A 586 -17.33 -5.48 12.62
C VAL A 586 -18.72 -5.00 13.01
N THR A 587 -19.60 -4.87 12.02
CA THR A 587 -20.97 -4.39 12.23
C THR A 587 -21.97 -5.51 12.06
N SER A 588 -23.10 -5.43 12.78
CA SER A 588 -24.23 -6.35 12.61
C SER A 588 -25.49 -5.58 12.26
N ARG A 589 -26.36 -6.13 11.41
CA ARG A 589 -27.67 -5.53 11.12
C ARG A 589 -28.64 -5.84 12.24
N ARG A 590 -29.41 -4.83 12.70
CA ARG A 590 -30.42 -5.01 13.75
C ARG A 590 -31.56 -5.94 13.32
N SER A 591 -31.93 -5.91 12.04
CA SER A 591 -32.98 -6.76 11.45
C SER A 591 -32.55 -8.21 11.23
N VAL A 592 -31.24 -8.43 11.05
CA VAL A 592 -30.64 -9.76 10.85
C VAL A 592 -29.34 -9.81 11.65
N PRO A 593 -29.41 -10.08 12.97
CA PRO A 593 -28.23 -10.14 13.85
C PRO A 593 -27.18 -11.15 13.40
N GLU A 594 -27.60 -12.17 12.65
CA GLU A 594 -26.74 -13.17 12.03
C GLU A 594 -25.89 -12.61 10.89
N MET A 595 -26.21 -11.43 10.35
CA MET A 595 -25.45 -10.78 9.29
C MET A 595 -24.32 -9.92 9.88
N LEU A 596 -23.08 -10.39 9.76
CA LEU A 596 -21.88 -9.66 10.15
C LEU A 596 -21.22 -9.02 8.93
N THR A 597 -20.83 -7.76 9.04
CA THR A 597 -20.03 -7.04 8.03
C THR A 597 -18.66 -6.72 8.62
N PHE A 598 -17.63 -7.34 8.08
CA PHE A 598 -16.24 -7.10 8.45
C PHE A 598 -15.67 -6.04 7.51
N LYS A 599 -15.37 -4.84 8.03
CA LYS A 599 -14.63 -3.79 7.32
C LYS A 599 -13.16 -3.86 7.74
N LEU A 600 -12.29 -4.15 6.79
CA LEU A 600 -10.85 -4.29 7.01
C LEU A 600 -10.08 -3.15 6.34
N GLY A 601 -8.95 -2.76 6.89
CA GLY A 601 -8.22 -1.56 6.51
C GLY A 601 -7.11 -1.18 7.48
N TYR A 602 -6.72 0.08 7.44
CA TYR A 602 -5.71 0.67 8.33
C TYR A 602 -6.12 2.09 8.74
N GLU A 603 -5.57 2.59 9.84
CA GLU A 603 -5.75 3.99 10.25
C GLU A 603 -4.57 4.83 9.76
N MET A 604 -4.86 5.94 9.10
CA MET A 604 -3.88 6.92 8.62
C MET A 604 -4.36 8.32 9.01
N ASN A 605 -3.51 9.10 9.68
CA ASN A 605 -3.83 10.46 10.17
C ASN A 605 -5.13 10.53 11.01
N GLY A 606 -5.43 9.48 11.78
CA GLY A 606 -6.67 9.36 12.55
C GLY A 606 -7.92 9.05 11.71
N SER A 607 -7.81 8.88 10.40
CA SER A 607 -8.90 8.43 9.55
C SER A 607 -8.73 6.95 9.20
N SER A 608 -9.77 6.13 9.38
CA SER A 608 -9.73 4.72 8.98
C SER A 608 -9.99 4.59 7.49
N LYS A 609 -9.07 3.97 6.75
CA LYS A 609 -9.20 3.66 5.32
C LYS A 609 -9.52 2.18 5.17
N ILE A 610 -10.69 1.86 4.59
CA ILE A 610 -11.16 0.49 4.39
C ILE A 610 -10.58 -0.04 3.07
N THR A 611 -9.92 -1.20 3.11
CA THR A 611 -9.34 -1.91 1.96
C THR A 611 -10.15 -3.14 1.52
N ALA A 612 -10.95 -3.72 2.41
CA ALA A 612 -11.82 -4.85 2.09
C ALA A 612 -13.09 -4.88 2.95
N VAL A 613 -14.18 -5.41 2.40
CA VAL A 613 -15.45 -5.60 3.13
C VAL A 613 -16.00 -6.99 2.85
N HIS A 614 -16.22 -7.78 3.90
CA HIS A 614 -16.88 -9.10 3.80
C HIS A 614 -18.22 -9.07 4.52
N LYS A 615 -19.31 -9.38 3.81
CA LYS A 615 -20.67 -9.52 4.38
C LYS A 615 -20.98 -11.00 4.52
N LEU A 616 -21.07 -11.47 5.76
CA LEU A 616 -21.20 -12.89 6.08
C LEU A 616 -22.47 -13.12 6.91
N TYR A 617 -23.35 -13.99 6.44
CA TYR A 617 -24.41 -14.55 7.26
C TYR A 617 -23.81 -15.69 8.10
N VAL A 618 -23.73 -15.49 9.41
CA VAL A 618 -23.13 -16.43 10.37
C VAL A 618 -24.22 -16.85 11.36
N PRO A 619 -24.72 -18.11 11.33
CA PRO A 619 -25.78 -18.56 12.25
C PRO A 619 -25.43 -18.38 13.73
N LYS A 620 -24.14 -18.43 14.06
CA LYS A 620 -23.59 -18.17 15.40
C LYS A 620 -22.87 -16.82 15.47
N ALA A 621 -23.45 -15.76 14.90
CA ALA A 621 -22.82 -14.44 14.80
C ALA A 621 -22.33 -13.89 16.16
N GLY A 622 -23.08 -14.09 17.24
CA GLY A 622 -22.66 -13.66 18.58
C GLY A 622 -21.38 -14.34 19.09
N GLU A 623 -21.23 -15.65 18.85
CA GLU A 623 -20.01 -16.39 19.18
C GLU A 623 -18.85 -15.98 18.26
N CYS A 624 -19.11 -15.84 16.96
CA CYS A 624 -18.12 -15.41 15.97
C CYS A 624 -17.56 -14.01 16.26
N ALA A 625 -18.43 -13.02 16.48
CA ALA A 625 -18.02 -11.66 16.80
C ALA A 625 -17.25 -11.62 18.13
N LYS A 626 -17.64 -12.43 19.13
CA LYS A 626 -16.90 -12.57 20.39
C LYS A 626 -15.52 -13.19 20.17
N ALA A 627 -15.41 -14.23 19.36
CA ALA A 627 -14.14 -14.88 19.03
C ALA A 627 -13.19 -13.93 18.32
N VAL A 628 -13.67 -13.21 17.31
CA VAL A 628 -12.90 -12.17 16.60
C VAL A 628 -12.46 -11.08 17.57
N LYS A 629 -13.37 -10.59 18.43
CA LYS A 629 -13.07 -9.60 19.46
C LYS A 629 -11.98 -10.06 20.41
N LEU A 630 -12.05 -11.30 20.90
CA LEU A 630 -11.03 -11.89 21.77
C LEU A 630 -9.70 -12.06 21.06
N ALA A 631 -9.72 -12.48 19.79
CA ALA A 631 -8.51 -12.62 18.97
C ALA A 631 -7.84 -11.26 18.70
N ILE A 632 -8.61 -10.20 18.44
CA ILE A 632 -8.11 -8.83 18.30
C ILE A 632 -7.55 -8.31 19.64
N TYR A 633 -8.25 -8.54 20.76
CA TYR A 633 -7.74 -8.14 22.07
C TYR A 633 -6.46 -8.86 22.46
N ALA A 634 -6.33 -10.15 22.12
CA ALA A 634 -5.09 -10.89 22.31
C ALA A 634 -3.92 -10.27 21.52
N LEU A 635 -4.20 -9.56 20.42
CA LEU A 635 -3.21 -8.80 19.65
C LEU A 635 -2.97 -7.38 20.16
N ARG A 636 -3.92 -6.78 20.90
CA ARG A 636 -3.85 -5.43 21.48
C ARG A 636 -4.59 -5.40 22.84
N PRO A 637 -3.93 -5.72 23.97
CA PRO A 637 -4.52 -5.51 25.28
C PRO A 637 -4.85 -4.02 25.46
N LEU A 638 -6.09 -3.69 25.85
CA LEU A 638 -6.42 -2.32 26.25
C LEU A 638 -5.63 -1.96 27.51
N PRO A 639 -5.28 -0.67 27.71
CA PRO A 639 -4.85 -0.21 29.02
C PRO A 639 -5.92 -0.53 30.07
N ASP A 640 -5.52 -1.10 31.20
CA ASP A 640 -6.40 -1.16 32.37
C ASP A 640 -6.84 0.28 32.70
N ALA A 641 -8.15 0.48 32.83
CA ALA A 641 -8.78 1.78 33.06
C ALA A 641 -8.36 2.44 34.37
#